data_AF-A0A409VWM3-F1
#
_entry.id   AF-A0A409VWM3-F1
#
_cell.length_a   1.000
_cell.length_b   1.000
_cell.length_c   1.000
_cell.angle_alpha   90.00
_cell.angle_beta   90.00
_cell.angle_gamma   90.00
#
_symmetry.space_group_name_H-M   'P 1'
#
loop_
_entity.id
_entity.type
_entity.pdbx_description
1 polymer ?
#
loop_
_entity_poly.entity_id
_entity_poly.type
_entity_poly.pdbx_seq_one_letter_code
_entity_poly.pdbx_strand_id
1 'polypeptide(L)'
;MNSLRNFRLVKLDSIWQSLVWSYRICRLDFPFPRTLRDWHKGDFDPYRIALLYRAWEFLRPFFASRGYTLYKKVPNSADSVPLPTPVPAPSDLDVYPYARRISPEDPPELSLSCEYIWGARDELGREVVLKLVSQRDQPSNEWKILQRVNEAKLRSDPRNHAISVIEFLYFDNFVFAVMPRWDIAMVPDFSIVSELLEYSKAWLEVMDFLHEHRIAHQDLTDGNLGMNFYGTYDQVRFRKGLRNPGEVRYAVYDFGHSLLYEEGVDIYSVKTERFIRFHYGNSPEGPYNPFKADVAMLGGLLECRVRHIENTVPSLGPFFEWMRDEDEEKRPTARQALQRFLEIYGSLTPEQLNAKVTGSRWKNGKLRVVRLDSNWERLIWSVRINCLDYHFPRTLDDWNHDGFDPGKVQLLFRCWEFLRPFFASRGYTLYRKLSNSDALVPLSTPSPAPSELDVYPYARRIAPQQTPELAIVSERVWGARDPQGREVVIKLVSQADMQTTEWKLLKRLNSDALRSDPRNHTIQVVEFVSFDNLVFAIMPRWDMASRPEFSVVSELMEYAKAWLEVLEFLHENRIAHQDFIDENTGMNIFGTYDEIWFRKGLRNSGEVRYALYDFGHSLQYEEGVDIYNIKTDRFIRFHNSPNPEGPYNPFKADVSMLGGLLELRVRHIENIVPDLGPFFEWMKNDDEERRPTASQALHRFLQIYASLSPEQLNAEVTGSRWRKASTLVVAFTSGFVMKSSRKLRTLRLDSLWERLIWSFRLSRLEYQFPRTFEDWDNDDFDPDKIQLLWKAWEFLRPFFASRGYILYKKLPNSDALAPLSTPGPAPGDLDTYPYARRISPEHTPELPIVSDRVWGARDRQGREVIIKLVSQVDKPTNEYKILQRSNDDTLRSDPRNHTICVVEFVLFDNLVFAVMPRLLLEYPASQSIRWDMAMRPDFSIVLELMEYAKAWLEVLEFLHENHIAHQDFTDGNTGMNVYGADDQIRFRKGLRNPEEVRYALYDFGHSLLYEELEEGIDIHSIKTERLIIFHHGASPDGPYNPFKADVAMLGGLLELRVRHIENIVADLGPFFEWMKDEEEEKRPTARQALQRFLEIYASLSPEQLQAEVTGSRWKNGESIWRVIPKERDG
;
A
#
# COMPACT_ATOMS: atom_id res chain seq x y z
N MET A 1 29.60 -37.29 -1.58
CA MET A 1 30.72 -36.59 -0.93
C MET A 1 30.51 -35.06 -0.84
N ASN A 2 29.26 -34.55 -0.84
CA ASN A 2 28.99 -33.10 -0.90
C ASN A 2 28.79 -32.43 0.48
N SER A 3 29.06 -33.12 1.59
CA SER A 3 28.84 -32.61 2.95
C SER A 3 29.94 -31.67 3.48
N LEU A 4 30.91 -31.28 2.64
CA LEU A 4 32.07 -30.46 3.03
C LEU A 4 32.07 -29.04 2.46
N ARG A 5 31.15 -28.67 1.54
CA ARG A 5 31.14 -27.33 0.91
C ARG A 5 30.71 -26.18 1.83
N ASN A 6 30.08 -26.45 2.98
CA ASN A 6 29.74 -25.46 4.00
C ASN A 6 30.55 -25.61 5.30
N PHE A 7 31.72 -26.24 5.26
CA PHE A 7 32.59 -26.32 6.44
C PHE A 7 33.20 -24.96 6.78
N ARG A 8 32.45 -24.17 7.54
CA ARG A 8 32.94 -22.98 8.23
C ARG A 8 33.37 -23.42 9.64
N LEU A 9 34.65 -23.24 9.93
CA LEU A 9 35.13 -23.36 11.30
C LEU A 9 34.56 -22.20 12.12
N VAL A 10 33.56 -22.50 12.95
CA VAL A 10 33.02 -21.58 13.96
C VAL A 10 34.08 -21.40 15.04
N LYS A 11 34.54 -20.17 15.25
CA LYS A 11 35.54 -19.87 16.29
C LYS A 11 34.85 -19.66 17.64
N LEU A 12 35.06 -20.60 18.56
CA LEU A 12 34.64 -20.51 19.96
C LEU A 12 35.83 -20.78 20.89
N ASP A 13 35.67 -20.52 22.18
CA ASP A 13 36.74 -20.59 23.18
C ASP A 13 37.32 -22.01 23.36
N SER A 14 36.56 -23.05 23.01
CA SER A 14 36.99 -24.44 23.04
C SER A 14 37.08 -25.03 21.64
N ILE A 15 38.15 -25.79 21.38
CA ILE A 15 38.32 -26.54 20.13
C ILE A 15 37.16 -27.52 19.92
N TRP A 16 36.70 -28.19 20.98
CA TRP A 16 35.57 -29.11 20.90
C TRP A 16 34.26 -28.37 20.58
N GLN A 17 33.99 -27.25 21.24
CA GLN A 17 32.81 -26.43 20.93
C GLN A 17 32.88 -25.89 19.49
N SER A 18 34.06 -25.43 19.06
CA SER A 18 34.30 -24.97 17.69
C SER A 18 33.97 -26.08 16.69
N LEU A 19 34.45 -27.31 16.90
CA LEU A 19 34.14 -28.46 16.03
C LEU A 19 32.65 -28.82 16.03
N VAL A 20 32.02 -28.87 17.21
CA VAL A 20 30.58 -29.17 17.34
C VAL A 20 29.73 -28.11 16.64
N TRP A 21 30.01 -26.82 16.86
CA TRP A 21 29.24 -25.74 16.24
C TRP A 21 29.53 -25.59 14.75
N SER A 22 30.75 -25.86 14.32
CA SER A 22 31.09 -25.99 12.89
C SER A 22 30.25 -27.08 12.26
N TYR A 23 30.18 -28.26 12.88
CA TYR A 23 29.32 -29.35 12.40
C TYR A 23 27.83 -28.98 12.42
N ARG A 24 27.35 -28.27 13.44
CA ARG A 24 25.96 -27.80 13.52
C ARG A 24 25.63 -26.79 12.40
N ILE A 25 26.51 -25.82 12.15
CA ILE A 25 26.37 -24.88 11.03
C ILE A 25 26.42 -25.62 9.69
N CYS A 26 27.31 -26.61 9.53
CA CYS A 26 27.38 -27.45 8.33
C CYS A 26 26.08 -28.20 8.03
N ARG A 27 25.25 -28.46 9.05
CA ARG A 27 23.97 -29.17 8.92
C ARG A 27 22.75 -28.27 8.89
N LEU A 28 22.93 -26.95 8.97
CA LEU A 28 21.83 -26.01 8.78
C LEU A 28 21.28 -26.14 7.38
N ASP A 29 19.95 -26.12 7.28
CA ASP A 29 19.26 -26.03 5.99
C ASP A 29 19.25 -24.59 5.46
N PHE A 30 19.53 -23.58 6.29
CA PHE A 30 19.51 -22.14 5.97
C PHE A 30 20.85 -21.37 6.09
N PRO A 31 21.05 -20.15 5.52
CA PRO A 31 22.35 -19.51 5.46
C PRO A 31 22.48 -18.68 6.75
N PHE A 32 23.24 -19.18 7.71
CA PHE A 32 23.46 -18.43 8.94
C PHE A 32 24.18 -17.10 8.63
N PRO A 33 23.74 -15.95 9.17
CA PRO A 33 24.38 -14.65 8.95
C PRO A 33 25.91 -14.68 9.12
N ARG A 34 26.64 -13.91 8.32
CA ARG A 34 28.12 -13.87 8.34
C ARG A 34 28.66 -12.53 8.82
N THR A 35 28.00 -11.44 8.45
CA THR A 35 28.34 -10.07 8.80
C THR A 35 27.23 -9.39 9.58
N LEU A 36 27.52 -8.26 10.23
CA LEU A 36 26.51 -7.47 10.95
C LEU A 36 25.42 -6.97 9.98
N ARG A 37 25.78 -6.67 8.72
CA ARG A 37 24.84 -6.25 7.68
C ARG A 37 23.82 -7.33 7.31
N ASP A 38 24.18 -8.60 7.43
CA ASP A 38 23.27 -9.72 7.16
C ASP A 38 22.13 -9.81 8.18
N TRP A 39 22.34 -9.21 9.36
CA TRP A 39 21.31 -9.14 10.39
C TRP A 39 20.28 -8.03 10.12
N HIS A 40 20.52 -7.14 9.15
CA HIS A 40 19.62 -6.04 8.82
C HIS A 40 18.45 -6.51 7.93
N LYS A 41 17.21 -6.19 8.36
CA LYS A 41 15.98 -6.59 7.64
C LYS A 41 15.70 -5.81 6.35
N GLY A 42 16.29 -4.61 6.18
CA GLY A 42 16.05 -3.73 5.02
C GLY A 42 14.58 -3.27 4.88
N ASP A 43 14.18 -2.87 3.66
CA ASP A 43 12.80 -2.50 3.30
C ASP A 43 11.87 -3.74 3.37
N PHE A 44 11.37 -4.04 4.58
CA PHE A 44 10.32 -5.04 4.87
C PHE A 44 10.41 -6.34 4.03
N ASP A 45 11.58 -6.97 3.96
CA ASP A 45 11.76 -8.28 3.31
C ASP A 45 11.29 -9.41 4.27
N PRO A 46 10.17 -10.09 3.97
CA PRO A 46 9.61 -11.14 4.81
C PRO A 46 10.52 -12.34 5.03
N TYR A 47 11.28 -12.67 3.99
CA TYR A 47 12.17 -13.82 3.98
C TYR A 47 13.37 -13.55 4.87
N ARG A 48 13.92 -12.33 4.83
CA ARG A 48 14.95 -11.89 5.78
C ARG A 48 14.44 -11.94 7.20
N ILE A 49 13.25 -11.42 7.46
CA ILE A 49 12.64 -11.47 8.80
C ILE A 49 12.53 -12.93 9.30
N ALA A 50 12.05 -13.86 8.46
CA ALA A 50 11.98 -15.28 8.80
C ALA A 50 13.37 -15.90 9.02
N LEU A 51 14.37 -15.50 8.24
CA LEU A 51 15.76 -15.96 8.35
C LEU A 51 16.41 -15.51 9.67
N LEU A 52 16.20 -14.25 10.06
CA LEU A 52 16.71 -13.71 11.32
C LEU A 52 16.11 -14.44 12.51
N TYR A 53 14.81 -14.75 12.48
CA TYR A 53 14.19 -15.59 13.50
C TYR A 53 14.79 -16.98 13.57
N ARG A 54 15.04 -17.62 12.42
CA ARG A 54 15.73 -18.93 12.39
C ARG A 54 17.15 -18.85 12.92
N ALA A 55 17.87 -17.76 12.64
CA ALA A 55 19.23 -17.54 13.16
C ALA A 55 19.24 -17.44 14.70
N TRP A 56 18.34 -16.65 15.28
CA TRP A 56 18.16 -16.58 16.74
C TRP A 56 17.78 -17.93 17.35
N GLU A 57 16.86 -18.68 16.72
CA GLU A 57 16.49 -20.03 17.16
C GLU A 57 17.65 -21.02 17.06
N PHE A 58 18.51 -20.92 16.03
CA PHE A 58 19.70 -21.75 15.90
C PHE A 58 20.71 -21.49 17.03
N LEU A 59 20.86 -20.23 17.44
CA LEU A 59 21.73 -19.85 18.56
C LEU A 59 21.14 -20.20 19.93
N ARG A 60 19.86 -20.60 20.03
CA ARG A 60 19.21 -20.94 21.31
C ARG A 60 20.05 -21.87 22.18
N PRO A 61 20.64 -22.99 21.67
CA PRO A 61 21.44 -23.87 22.52
C PRO A 61 22.82 -23.32 22.87
N PHE A 62 23.35 -22.35 22.11
CA PHE A 62 24.60 -21.66 22.43
C PHE A 62 24.42 -20.74 23.64
N PHE A 63 23.31 -20.00 23.65
CA PHE A 63 22.94 -19.16 24.79
C PHE A 63 22.57 -20.02 26.00
N ALA A 64 21.83 -21.11 25.80
CA ALA A 64 21.48 -22.03 26.89
C ALA A 64 22.72 -22.64 27.57
N SER A 65 23.77 -22.97 26.80
CA SER A 65 25.02 -23.49 27.38
C SER A 65 25.84 -22.43 28.14
N ARG A 66 25.41 -21.16 28.11
CA ARG A 66 25.98 -20.01 28.83
C ARG A 66 25.04 -19.49 29.90
N GLY A 67 24.01 -20.28 30.24
CA GLY A 67 23.05 -19.94 31.29
C GLY A 67 21.89 -19.05 30.82
N TYR A 68 21.72 -18.79 29.52
CA TYR A 68 20.67 -17.91 28.98
C TYR A 68 19.61 -18.67 28.18
N THR A 69 18.39 -18.71 28.69
CA THR A 69 17.23 -19.30 28.03
C THR A 69 16.50 -18.24 27.21
N LEU A 70 16.57 -18.34 25.88
CA LEU A 70 15.87 -17.40 24.99
C LEU A 70 14.34 -17.47 25.15
N TYR A 71 13.69 -16.33 24.98
CA TYR A 71 12.23 -16.23 24.86
C TYR A 71 11.73 -17.01 23.64
N LYS A 72 10.46 -17.40 23.68
CA LYS A 72 9.75 -18.03 22.58
C LYS A 72 8.99 -16.97 21.79
N LYS A 73 9.10 -17.00 20.48
CA LYS A 73 8.30 -16.15 19.60
C LYS A 73 6.81 -16.51 19.67
N VAL A 74 5.95 -15.51 19.73
CA VAL A 74 4.49 -15.68 19.64
C VAL A 74 4.11 -15.90 18.16
N PRO A 75 3.38 -16.98 17.80
CA PRO A 75 2.94 -17.21 16.43
C PRO A 75 2.09 -16.04 15.91
N ASN A 76 2.32 -15.60 14.67
CA ASN A 76 1.61 -14.49 14.02
C ASN A 76 1.70 -13.13 14.76
N SER A 77 2.61 -12.98 15.72
CA SER A 77 2.94 -11.72 16.38
C SER A 77 4.43 -11.38 16.19
N ALA A 78 4.74 -10.09 16.30
CA ALA A 78 6.11 -9.58 16.40
C ALA A 78 6.67 -9.75 17.83
N ASP A 79 5.94 -10.32 18.77
CA ASP A 79 6.34 -10.37 20.18
C ASP A 79 6.97 -11.72 20.57
N SER A 80 7.73 -11.68 21.66
CA SER A 80 8.33 -12.84 22.30
C SER A 80 8.00 -12.88 23.79
N VAL A 81 7.84 -14.08 24.33
CA VAL A 81 7.49 -14.34 25.72
C VAL A 81 8.46 -15.31 26.38
N PRO A 82 8.73 -15.18 27.69
CA PRO A 82 9.54 -16.17 28.39
C PRO A 82 8.87 -17.54 28.37
N LEU A 83 9.67 -18.60 28.43
CA LEU A 83 9.15 -19.96 28.56
C LEU A 83 8.46 -20.15 29.93
N PRO A 84 7.42 -21.01 30.02
CA PRO A 84 6.71 -21.29 31.27
C PRO A 84 7.59 -22.14 32.20
N THR A 85 8.52 -21.47 32.88
CA THR A 85 9.34 -22.03 33.96
C THR A 85 9.01 -21.28 35.26
N PRO A 86 8.95 -21.95 36.42
CA PRO A 86 8.71 -21.29 37.71
C PRO A 86 9.74 -20.17 37.94
N VAL A 87 9.25 -18.96 38.22
CA VAL A 87 10.10 -17.81 38.57
C VAL A 87 10.19 -17.74 40.10
N PRO A 88 11.39 -17.58 40.68
CA PRO A 88 11.54 -17.27 42.11
C PRO A 88 10.74 -16.02 42.52
N ALA A 89 10.51 -15.84 43.82
CA ALA A 89 9.76 -14.69 44.33
C ALA A 89 10.46 -13.35 43.97
N PRO A 90 9.71 -12.27 43.68
CA PRO A 90 10.26 -11.01 43.16
C PRO A 90 11.41 -10.40 43.99
N SER A 91 11.36 -10.52 45.32
CA SER A 91 12.34 -9.91 46.24
C SER A 91 13.76 -10.46 46.11
N ASP A 92 13.91 -11.68 45.60
CA ASP A 92 15.19 -12.39 45.61
C ASP A 92 16.02 -12.11 44.34
N LEU A 93 15.39 -11.49 43.32
CA LEU A 93 15.97 -11.29 41.98
C LEU A 93 16.11 -9.81 41.58
N ASP A 94 15.40 -8.91 42.26
CA ASP A 94 15.33 -7.47 41.96
C ASP A 94 16.55 -6.68 42.51
N VAL A 95 17.77 -7.13 42.20
CA VAL A 95 19.02 -6.45 42.58
C VAL A 95 19.59 -5.69 41.38
N TYR A 96 19.89 -4.39 41.55
CA TYR A 96 20.56 -3.60 40.51
C TYR A 96 21.84 -4.32 40.01
N PRO A 97 22.04 -4.47 38.69
CA PRO A 97 21.45 -3.70 37.59
C PRO A 97 20.18 -4.30 36.96
N TYR A 98 19.60 -5.36 37.52
CA TYR A 98 18.38 -5.95 36.99
C TYR A 98 17.16 -5.09 37.31
N ALA A 99 16.17 -5.14 36.41
CA ALA A 99 14.93 -4.40 36.56
C ALA A 99 13.99 -5.08 37.55
N ARG A 100 13.13 -4.28 38.20
CA ARG A 100 12.10 -4.76 39.12
C ARG A 100 10.91 -5.35 38.37
N ARG A 101 10.39 -6.49 38.82
CA ARG A 101 9.17 -7.08 38.25
C ARG A 101 7.91 -6.40 38.79
N ILE A 102 7.06 -5.88 37.90
CA ILE A 102 5.86 -5.12 38.29
C ILE A 102 4.66 -6.01 38.66
N SER A 103 4.56 -7.22 38.07
CA SER A 103 3.51 -8.21 38.37
C SER A 103 4.06 -9.64 38.30
N PRO A 104 3.79 -10.50 39.29
CA PRO A 104 4.25 -11.89 39.30
C PRO A 104 3.40 -12.84 38.43
N GLU A 105 2.16 -12.48 38.11
CA GLU A 105 1.19 -13.41 37.51
C GLU A 105 1.25 -13.48 35.98
N ASP A 106 1.69 -12.41 35.31
CA ASP A 106 1.71 -12.35 33.84
C ASP A 106 3.14 -12.47 33.27
N PRO A 107 3.33 -13.22 32.17
CA PRO A 107 4.62 -13.29 31.48
C PRO A 107 4.88 -11.98 30.72
N PRO A 108 6.02 -11.31 30.93
CA PRO A 108 6.30 -10.03 30.29
C PRO A 108 6.63 -10.22 28.80
N GLU A 109 5.86 -9.58 27.92
CA GLU A 109 6.07 -9.60 26.46
C GLU A 109 7.20 -8.65 26.06
N LEU A 110 8.04 -9.05 25.11
CA LEU A 110 9.06 -8.21 24.49
C LEU A 110 8.83 -8.15 22.98
N SER A 111 8.58 -6.94 22.47
CA SER A 111 8.40 -6.72 21.02
C SER A 111 9.72 -6.87 20.26
N LEU A 112 9.74 -7.72 19.23
CA LEU A 112 10.90 -7.96 18.35
C LEU A 112 10.89 -6.98 17.17
N SER A 113 10.63 -5.70 17.44
CA SER A 113 10.61 -4.65 16.42
C SER A 113 12.00 -4.32 15.85
N CYS A 114 13.07 -4.76 16.54
CA CYS A 114 14.46 -4.62 16.13
C CYS A 114 15.11 -6.00 15.89
N GLU A 115 15.77 -6.15 14.75
CA GLU A 115 16.44 -7.37 14.29
C GLU A 115 17.66 -7.80 15.13
N TYR A 116 18.28 -6.86 15.84
CA TYR A 116 19.53 -7.08 16.58
C TYR A 116 19.31 -7.52 18.03
N ILE A 117 18.06 -7.63 18.51
CA ILE A 117 17.77 -7.94 19.92
C ILE A 117 16.94 -9.21 20.09
N TRP A 118 17.13 -9.91 21.21
CA TRP A 118 16.28 -11.01 21.66
C TRP A 118 16.16 -11.05 23.17
N GLY A 119 14.97 -11.32 23.69
CA GLY A 119 14.74 -11.50 25.13
C GLY A 119 15.24 -12.86 25.62
N ALA A 120 15.84 -12.91 26.80
CA ALA A 120 16.27 -14.15 27.43
C ALA A 120 16.14 -14.07 28.95
N ARG A 121 16.29 -15.23 29.61
CA ARG A 121 16.28 -15.37 31.06
C ARG A 121 17.52 -16.13 31.50
N ASP A 122 18.18 -15.67 32.56
CA ASP A 122 19.34 -16.36 33.10
C ASP A 122 18.98 -17.54 34.04
N GLU A 123 20.00 -18.26 34.54
CA GLU A 123 19.81 -19.43 35.42
C GLU A 123 19.16 -19.09 36.77
N LEU A 124 19.26 -17.83 37.22
CA LEU A 124 18.63 -17.36 38.45
C LEU A 124 17.19 -16.89 38.21
N GLY A 125 16.74 -16.83 36.97
CA GLY A 125 15.40 -16.38 36.61
C GLY A 125 15.28 -14.89 36.35
N ARG A 126 16.40 -14.17 36.21
CA ARG A 126 16.43 -12.72 35.92
C ARG A 126 16.28 -12.48 34.42
N GLU A 127 15.53 -11.46 34.05
CA GLU A 127 15.24 -11.13 32.65
C GLU A 127 16.34 -10.27 32.03
N VAL A 128 16.81 -10.66 30.85
CA VAL A 128 17.88 -10.01 30.10
C VAL A 128 17.50 -9.83 28.63
N VAL A 129 18.20 -8.92 27.95
CA VAL A 129 18.15 -8.74 26.50
C VAL A 129 19.53 -9.04 25.94
N LEU A 130 19.57 -9.84 24.89
CA LEU A 130 20.76 -10.09 24.09
C LEU A 130 20.73 -9.14 22.90
N LYS A 131 21.73 -8.28 22.76
CA LYS A 131 21.86 -7.38 21.61
C LYS A 131 23.12 -7.73 20.81
N LEU A 132 22.97 -7.93 19.51
CA LEU A 132 24.09 -8.02 18.58
C LEU A 132 24.67 -6.62 18.34
N VAL A 133 25.90 -6.36 18.79
CA VAL A 133 26.48 -5.00 18.82
C VAL A 133 27.66 -4.80 17.88
N SER A 134 28.37 -5.86 17.48
CA SER A 134 29.57 -5.73 16.65
C SER A 134 29.99 -7.04 15.99
N GLN A 135 30.91 -6.91 15.03
CA GLN A 135 31.80 -7.98 14.63
C GLN A 135 33.17 -7.83 15.32
N ARG A 136 33.92 -8.92 15.48
CA ARG A 136 35.25 -8.90 16.12
C ARG A 136 36.32 -8.35 15.19
N ASP A 137 36.24 -8.65 13.90
CA ASP A 137 37.17 -8.16 12.87
C ASP A 137 36.89 -6.72 12.44
N GLN A 138 35.63 -6.26 12.55
CA GLN A 138 35.23 -4.88 12.33
C GLN A 138 34.51 -4.31 13.59
N PRO A 139 35.28 -3.86 14.60
CA PRO A 139 34.72 -3.32 15.83
C PRO A 139 33.86 -2.06 15.60
N SER A 140 32.57 -2.13 15.92
CA SER A 140 31.62 -1.01 15.84
C SER A 140 31.90 0.06 16.91
N ASN A 141 31.40 1.28 16.69
CA ASN A 141 31.43 2.32 17.73
C ASN A 141 30.59 1.91 18.94
N GLU A 142 29.42 1.32 18.72
CA GLU A 142 28.54 0.86 19.81
C GLU A 142 29.28 -0.08 20.76
N TRP A 143 30.01 -1.08 20.25
CA TRP A 143 30.74 -2.01 21.10
C TRP A 143 31.89 -1.32 21.86
N LYS A 144 32.68 -0.47 21.18
CA LYS A 144 33.76 0.31 21.84
C LYS A 144 33.21 1.21 22.95
N ILE A 145 32.09 1.88 22.68
CA ILE A 145 31.42 2.76 23.64
C ILE A 145 30.90 1.92 24.81
N LEU A 146 30.16 0.84 24.54
CA LEU A 146 29.62 -0.04 25.58
C LEU A 146 30.72 -0.63 26.47
N GLN A 147 31.87 -1.00 25.91
CA GLN A 147 33.04 -1.43 26.69
C GLN A 147 33.55 -0.31 27.59
N ARG A 148 33.79 0.88 27.02
CA ARG A 148 34.34 2.04 27.72
C ARG A 148 33.43 2.49 28.87
N VAL A 149 32.15 2.75 28.61
CA VAL A 149 31.20 3.24 29.63
C VAL A 149 30.93 2.20 30.72
N ASN A 150 31.24 0.92 30.48
CA ASN A 150 31.15 -0.17 31.46
C ASN A 150 32.47 -0.48 32.18
N GLU A 151 33.56 0.26 31.94
CA GLU A 151 34.77 0.15 32.76
C GLU A 151 34.47 0.49 34.22
N ALA A 152 35.07 -0.23 35.18
CA ALA A 152 34.76 -0.07 36.60
C ALA A 152 34.85 1.39 37.09
N LYS A 153 35.83 2.15 36.58
CA LYS A 153 35.99 3.58 36.86
C LYS A 153 34.82 4.41 36.34
N LEU A 154 34.45 4.24 35.06
CA LEU A 154 33.39 5.02 34.42
C LEU A 154 32.00 4.60 34.89
N ARG A 155 31.78 3.32 35.18
CA ARG A 155 30.55 2.81 35.78
C ARG A 155 30.28 3.37 37.18
N SER A 156 31.33 3.81 37.89
CA SER A 156 31.19 4.43 39.21
C SER A 156 30.89 5.93 39.16
N ASP A 157 30.95 6.58 37.99
CA ASP A 157 30.55 7.98 37.83
C ASP A 157 29.02 8.07 37.95
N PRO A 158 28.47 8.89 38.88
CA PRO A 158 27.03 8.98 39.10
C PRO A 158 26.26 9.55 37.89
N ARG A 159 26.93 10.25 36.96
CA ARG A 159 26.32 10.77 35.73
C ARG A 159 26.18 9.70 34.64
N ASN A 160 26.86 8.57 34.80
CA ASN A 160 26.84 7.49 33.82
C ASN A 160 25.57 6.65 33.96
N HIS A 161 24.53 7.07 33.24
CA HIS A 161 23.31 6.29 33.01
C HIS A 161 23.38 5.45 31.74
N ALA A 162 24.55 4.95 31.32
CA ALA A 162 24.57 3.91 30.28
C ALA A 162 24.12 2.56 30.87
N ILE A 163 23.41 1.75 30.08
CA ILE A 163 22.97 0.43 30.52
C ILE A 163 24.18 -0.44 30.93
N SER A 164 24.03 -1.14 32.05
CA SER A 164 25.08 -2.03 32.54
C SER A 164 25.13 -3.28 31.67
N VAL A 165 26.20 -3.46 30.90
CA VAL A 165 26.45 -4.72 30.20
C VAL A 165 26.94 -5.75 31.22
N ILE A 166 26.20 -6.85 31.34
CA ILE A 166 26.49 -7.95 32.27
C ILE A 166 27.75 -8.68 31.77
N GLU A 167 27.73 -9.07 30.49
CA GLU A 167 28.87 -9.67 29.82
C GLU A 167 28.74 -9.52 28.29
N PHE A 168 29.84 -9.79 27.59
CA PHE A 168 29.86 -9.92 26.14
C PHE A 168 30.06 -11.38 25.77
N LEU A 169 29.15 -11.94 24.99
CA LEU A 169 29.21 -13.29 24.46
C LEU A 169 29.75 -13.27 23.03
N TYR A 170 30.66 -14.19 22.74
CA TYR A 170 31.29 -14.30 21.44
C TYR A 170 30.83 -15.57 20.74
N PHE A 171 30.16 -15.41 19.59
CA PHE A 171 29.83 -16.51 18.70
C PHE A 171 30.48 -16.25 17.36
N ASP A 172 31.54 -16.99 17.07
CA ASP A 172 32.34 -16.80 15.87
C ASP A 172 32.87 -15.36 15.74
N ASN A 173 32.40 -14.62 14.74
CA ASN A 173 32.76 -13.21 14.54
C ASN A 173 31.78 -12.24 15.22
N PHE A 174 30.65 -12.71 15.75
CA PHE A 174 29.62 -11.85 16.33
C PHE A 174 29.85 -11.61 17.83
N VAL A 175 29.61 -10.36 18.24
CA VAL A 175 29.67 -9.92 19.63
C VAL A 175 28.26 -9.58 20.10
N PHE A 176 27.77 -10.33 21.07
CA PHE A 176 26.48 -10.09 21.71
C PHE A 176 26.70 -9.46 23.09
N ALA A 177 26.09 -8.32 23.35
CA ALA A 177 26.02 -7.74 24.67
C ALA A 177 24.81 -8.32 25.42
N VAL A 178 25.05 -8.85 26.62
CA VAL A 178 23.98 -9.25 27.55
C VAL A 178 23.67 -8.06 28.44
N MET A 179 22.42 -7.60 28.41
CA MET A 179 21.98 -6.42 29.15
C MET A 179 20.78 -6.80 30.03
N PRO A 180 20.61 -6.21 31.22
CA PRO A 180 19.39 -6.39 31.99
C PRO A 180 18.21 -5.85 31.20
N ARG A 181 17.07 -6.56 31.21
CA ARG A 181 15.87 -6.14 30.49
C ARG A 181 15.22 -4.96 31.23
N TRP A 182 15.23 -3.78 30.63
CA TRP A 182 14.56 -2.59 31.15
C TRP A 182 13.54 -2.11 30.13
N ASP A 183 12.34 -1.75 30.59
CA ASP A 183 11.30 -1.20 29.73
C ASP A 183 11.38 0.35 29.64
N ILE A 184 10.65 0.90 28.67
CA ILE A 184 10.69 2.32 28.31
C ILE A 184 10.29 3.20 29.50
N ALA A 185 11.17 4.15 29.84
CA ALA A 185 11.03 5.03 30.98
C ALA A 185 9.78 5.89 30.92
N MET A 186 9.23 6.18 29.75
CA MET A 186 8.05 7.05 29.57
C MET A 186 6.69 6.33 29.66
N VAL A 187 6.65 5.01 29.83
CA VAL A 187 5.39 4.25 29.90
C VAL A 187 4.66 4.46 31.23
N PRO A 188 5.32 4.38 32.41
CA PRO A 188 4.73 4.78 33.69
C PRO A 188 4.46 6.29 33.78
N ASP A 189 3.37 6.66 34.43
CA ASP A 189 3.00 8.08 34.62
C ASP A 189 3.83 8.74 35.72
N PHE A 190 3.84 10.07 35.71
CA PHE A 190 4.44 10.90 36.74
C PHE A 190 3.37 11.38 37.73
N SER A 191 3.66 11.28 39.01
CA SER A 191 2.74 11.67 40.09
C SER A 191 2.92 13.13 40.46
N ILE A 192 4.18 13.55 40.61
CA ILE A 192 4.58 14.86 41.09
C ILE A 192 5.74 15.43 40.28
N VAL A 193 5.91 16.75 40.34
CA VAL A 193 6.91 17.50 39.56
C VAL A 193 8.32 16.99 39.82
N SER A 194 8.68 16.64 41.06
CA SER A 194 10.02 16.13 41.37
C SER A 194 10.38 14.85 40.60
N GLU A 195 9.44 13.93 40.39
CA GLU A 195 9.69 12.70 39.61
C GLU A 195 10.04 13.02 38.14
N LEU A 196 9.37 14.02 37.56
CA LEU A 196 9.58 14.47 36.17
C LEU A 196 10.92 15.21 36.01
N LEU A 197 11.30 15.96 37.03
CA LEU A 197 12.57 16.69 37.06
C LEU A 197 13.76 15.76 37.33
N GLU A 198 13.62 14.75 38.20
CA GLU A 198 14.66 13.71 38.37
C GLU A 198 14.84 12.88 37.09
N TYR A 199 13.74 12.59 36.36
CA TYR A 199 13.82 12.02 35.01
C TYR A 199 14.60 12.92 34.05
N SER A 200 14.29 14.22 34.03
CA SER A 200 14.97 15.19 33.16
C SER A 200 16.45 15.32 33.48
N LYS A 201 16.77 15.33 34.78
CA LYS A 201 18.13 15.39 35.32
C LYS A 201 18.97 14.23 34.82
N ALA A 202 18.47 13.00 34.91
CA ALA A 202 19.21 11.80 34.49
C ALA A 202 19.68 11.87 33.03
N TRP A 203 18.86 12.41 32.12
CA TRP A 203 19.23 12.52 30.70
C TRP A 203 20.20 13.66 30.42
N LEU A 204 20.11 14.76 31.17
CA LEU A 204 21.08 15.85 31.11
C LEU A 204 22.44 15.40 31.70
N GLU A 205 22.43 14.60 32.78
CA GLU A 205 23.62 13.98 33.36
C GLU A 205 24.29 13.03 32.38
N VAL A 206 23.51 12.15 31.72
CA VAL A 206 24.06 11.27 30.68
C VAL A 206 24.66 12.06 29.53
N MET A 207 24.04 13.16 29.11
CA MET A 207 24.55 13.94 28.00
C MET A 207 25.88 14.60 28.35
N ASP A 208 25.98 15.22 29.53
CA ASP A 208 27.24 15.82 30.00
C ASP A 208 28.34 14.74 30.12
N PHE A 209 28.00 13.58 30.66
CA PHE A 209 28.92 12.44 30.77
C PHE A 209 29.42 11.95 29.40
N LEU A 210 28.51 11.69 28.45
CA LEU A 210 28.87 11.20 27.12
C LEU A 210 29.75 12.23 26.39
N HIS A 211 29.38 13.50 26.44
CA HIS A 211 30.14 14.58 25.79
C HIS A 211 31.52 14.78 26.41
N GLU A 212 31.65 14.70 27.74
CA GLU A 212 32.95 14.70 28.44
C GLU A 212 33.86 13.55 27.98
N HIS A 213 33.25 12.40 27.68
CA HIS A 213 33.94 11.23 27.13
C HIS A 213 34.00 11.18 25.60
N ARG A 214 33.68 12.31 24.93
CA ARG A 214 33.77 12.51 23.47
C ARG A 214 32.87 11.57 22.66
N ILE A 215 31.72 11.23 23.23
CA ILE A 215 30.69 10.40 22.62
C ILE A 215 29.52 11.31 22.25
N ALA A 216 29.16 11.35 20.96
CA ALA A 216 27.92 11.94 20.50
C ALA A 216 26.90 10.82 20.22
N HIS A 217 25.73 10.86 20.82
CA HIS A 217 24.76 9.77 20.80
C HIS A 217 24.02 9.65 19.46
N GLN A 218 23.54 10.78 18.92
CA GLN A 218 22.86 10.93 17.61
C GLN A 218 21.51 10.21 17.43
N ASP A 219 20.92 9.66 18.50
CA ASP A 219 19.64 8.92 18.43
C ASP A 219 18.89 8.88 19.78
N LEU A 220 18.82 10.00 20.49
CA LEU A 220 18.12 10.08 21.77
C LEU A 220 16.61 10.21 21.56
N THR A 221 15.92 9.07 21.56
CA THR A 221 14.46 8.95 21.43
C THR A 221 13.86 8.29 22.67
N ASP A 222 12.55 8.46 22.91
CA ASP A 222 11.86 7.81 24.04
C ASP A 222 12.09 6.28 24.07
N GLY A 223 12.25 5.65 22.90
CA GLY A 223 12.47 4.22 22.73
C GLY A 223 13.88 3.75 23.11
N ASN A 224 14.81 4.66 23.40
CA ASN A 224 16.18 4.36 23.82
C ASN A 224 16.43 4.72 25.30
N LEU A 225 15.41 5.23 26.01
CA LEU A 225 15.46 5.66 27.41
C LEU A 225 14.70 4.67 28.31
N GLY A 226 15.44 3.93 29.12
CA GLY A 226 14.93 2.88 30.00
C GLY A 226 14.78 3.30 31.46
N MET A 227 13.88 2.62 32.17
CA MET A 227 13.77 2.66 33.62
C MET A 227 13.84 1.22 34.16
N ASN A 228 14.39 1.02 35.35
CA ASN A 228 14.65 -0.30 35.94
C ASN A 228 13.39 -1.07 36.39
N PHE A 229 12.48 -1.32 35.46
CA PHE A 229 11.29 -2.15 35.64
C PHE A 229 11.01 -2.97 34.37
N TYR A 230 10.19 -4.01 34.51
CA TYR A 230 9.56 -4.68 33.38
C TYR A 230 8.15 -5.19 33.72
N GLY A 231 7.26 -5.23 32.73
CA GLY A 231 5.88 -5.71 32.89
C GLY A 231 5.12 -5.75 31.56
N THR A 232 3.83 -6.11 31.57
CA THR A 232 3.00 -5.97 30.36
C THR A 232 2.63 -4.49 30.16
N TYR A 233 2.45 -4.07 28.91
CA TYR A 233 2.16 -2.68 28.58
C TYR A 233 0.95 -2.14 29.34
N ASP A 234 -0.14 -2.91 29.42
CA ASP A 234 -1.38 -2.51 30.11
C ASP A 234 -1.23 -2.36 31.63
N GLN A 235 -0.32 -3.11 32.26
CA GLN A 235 -0.07 -3.02 33.70
C GLN A 235 0.72 -1.77 34.09
N VAL A 236 1.59 -1.31 33.19
CA VAL A 236 2.57 -0.26 33.46
C VAL A 236 2.06 1.08 32.93
N ARG A 237 1.36 1.08 31.80
CA ARG A 237 0.86 2.28 31.17
C ARG A 237 -0.02 3.06 32.14
N PHE A 238 0.33 4.33 32.33
CA PHE A 238 -0.36 5.24 33.25
C PHE A 238 -0.26 4.89 34.75
N ARG A 239 0.53 3.88 35.12
CA ARG A 239 0.72 3.52 36.53
C ARG A 239 1.58 4.56 37.24
N LYS A 240 1.09 5.06 38.36
CA LYS A 240 1.79 6.00 39.26
C LYS A 240 2.51 5.25 40.37
N GLY A 241 3.48 5.93 41.01
CA GLY A 241 4.20 5.41 42.18
C GLY A 241 5.36 4.46 41.88
N LEU A 242 5.78 4.32 40.61
CA LEU A 242 6.91 3.46 40.24
C LEU A 242 8.29 4.15 40.34
N ARG A 243 8.31 5.47 40.59
CA ARG A 243 9.50 6.32 40.55
C ARG A 243 10.01 6.74 41.93
N ASN A 244 9.87 5.88 42.94
CA ASN A 244 10.47 6.13 44.26
C ASN A 244 11.97 6.43 44.09
N PRO A 245 12.50 7.61 44.51
CA PRO A 245 13.90 7.97 44.34
C PRO A 245 14.90 6.96 44.90
N GLY A 246 14.53 6.22 45.97
CA GLY A 246 15.37 5.17 46.53
C GLY A 246 15.58 3.98 45.59
N GLU A 247 14.61 3.70 44.72
CA GLU A 247 14.52 2.48 43.91
C GLU A 247 14.68 2.74 42.40
N VAL A 248 14.24 3.90 41.91
CA VAL A 248 14.22 4.22 40.48
C VAL A 248 15.63 4.45 39.95
N ARG A 249 15.93 3.84 38.82
CA ARG A 249 17.15 4.07 38.04
C ARG A 249 16.78 4.23 36.58
N TYR A 250 17.53 5.07 35.88
CA TYR A 250 17.37 5.38 34.47
C TYR A 250 18.61 4.92 33.70
N ALA A 251 18.42 4.49 32.46
CA ALA A 251 19.52 4.07 31.60
C ALA A 251 19.24 4.33 30.12
N VAL A 252 20.29 4.67 29.37
CA VAL A 252 20.32 4.68 27.90
C VAL A 252 20.97 3.39 27.43
N TYR A 253 20.31 2.66 26.52
CA TYR A 253 20.77 1.32 26.13
C TYR A 253 21.17 1.15 24.66
N ASP A 254 20.88 2.09 23.75
CA ASP A 254 21.22 1.97 22.33
C ASP A 254 22.30 2.96 21.90
N PHE A 255 23.45 2.48 21.43
CA PHE A 255 24.54 3.31 20.93
C PHE A 255 24.87 3.03 19.45
N GLY A 256 23.96 2.37 18.70
CA GLY A 256 24.17 1.96 17.31
C GLY A 256 24.46 3.12 16.35
N HIS A 257 23.90 4.30 16.63
CA HIS A 257 24.11 5.53 15.86
C HIS A 257 25.24 6.41 16.40
N SER A 258 25.81 6.09 17.56
CA SER A 258 26.74 6.96 18.25
C SER A 258 28.10 7.08 17.56
N LEU A 259 28.73 8.24 17.76
CA LEU A 259 30.06 8.58 17.28
C LEU A 259 31.01 8.67 18.46
N LEU A 260 32.18 8.05 18.34
CA LEU A 260 33.26 8.10 19.32
C LEU A 260 34.44 8.86 18.71
N TYR A 261 34.84 9.97 19.34
CA TYR A 261 35.93 10.82 18.87
C TYR A 261 37.24 10.60 19.66
N GLU A 262 38.37 10.73 18.97
CA GLU A 262 39.72 10.59 19.55
C GLU A 262 40.11 11.80 20.43
N GLU A 263 41.08 11.61 21.33
CA GLU A 263 41.48 12.60 22.35
C GLU A 263 42.09 13.92 21.81
N GLY A 264 42.33 14.06 20.49
CA GLY A 264 42.81 15.30 19.86
C GLY A 264 41.75 16.14 19.14
N VAL A 265 40.54 15.61 18.89
CA VAL A 265 39.50 16.30 18.09
C VAL A 265 38.76 17.35 18.91
N ASP A 266 38.80 18.62 18.53
CA ASP A 266 37.98 19.63 19.20
C ASP A 266 36.48 19.38 18.99
N ILE A 267 35.81 18.90 20.04
CA ILE A 267 34.39 18.52 20.02
C ILE A 267 33.47 19.75 19.86
N TYR A 268 33.97 20.96 20.08
CA TYR A 268 33.18 22.18 19.95
C TYR A 268 33.13 22.70 18.51
N SER A 269 34.10 22.36 17.66
CA SER A 269 34.18 22.81 16.27
C SER A 269 34.03 21.69 15.23
N VAL A 270 34.06 20.42 15.64
CA VAL A 270 33.92 19.28 14.72
C VAL A 270 32.57 19.30 13.97
N LYS A 271 32.63 18.99 12.67
CA LYS A 271 31.45 18.86 11.80
C LYS A 271 31.35 17.47 11.20
N THR A 272 30.13 17.01 10.96
CA THR A 272 29.82 15.75 10.28
C THR A 272 28.71 15.97 9.27
N GLU A 273 28.72 15.18 8.20
CA GLU A 273 27.68 15.15 7.14
C GLU A 273 26.79 13.90 7.26
N ARG A 274 26.93 13.14 8.35
CA ARG A 274 26.15 11.91 8.57
C ARG A 274 24.66 12.26 8.62
N PHE A 275 23.84 11.54 7.86
CA PHE A 275 22.40 11.66 7.96
C PHE A 275 21.92 11.32 9.39
N ILE A 276 21.09 12.20 9.95
CA ILE A 276 20.45 12.05 11.25
C ILE A 276 18.97 12.39 11.12
N ARG A 277 18.10 11.62 11.77
CA ARG A 277 16.66 11.90 11.81
C ARG A 277 16.32 12.61 13.12
N PHE A 278 15.96 13.89 13.02
CA PHE A 278 15.46 14.63 14.18
C PHE A 278 14.00 14.27 14.46
N HIS A 279 13.75 13.50 15.52
CA HIS A 279 12.39 13.14 15.93
C HIS A 279 11.59 14.32 16.52
N TYR A 280 12.27 15.36 17.02
CA TYR A 280 11.68 16.50 17.71
C TYR A 280 12.16 17.86 17.17
N GLY A 281 12.27 17.99 15.85
CA GLY A 281 12.68 19.24 15.19
C GLY A 281 13.06 19.04 13.72
N ASN A 282 13.62 20.08 13.09
CA ASN A 282 14.16 19.99 11.73
C ASN A 282 15.57 19.39 11.76
N SER A 283 15.85 18.52 10.80
CA SER A 283 17.21 17.99 10.62
C SER A 283 18.09 19.05 9.96
N PRO A 284 19.40 19.09 10.26
CA PRO A 284 20.32 20.05 9.65
C PRO A 284 20.44 19.84 8.13
N GLU A 285 20.45 20.94 7.36
CA GLU A 285 20.54 20.92 5.89
C GLU A 285 21.97 20.75 5.34
N GLY A 286 22.97 20.58 6.21
CA GLY A 286 24.38 20.47 5.84
C GLY A 286 25.28 20.02 7.00
N PRO A 287 26.61 20.17 6.88
CA PRO A 287 27.55 19.77 7.93
C PRO A 287 27.22 20.42 9.28
N TYR A 288 27.09 19.62 10.33
CA TYR A 288 26.67 20.08 11.65
C TYR A 288 27.56 19.53 12.76
N ASN A 289 27.56 20.16 13.94
CA ASN A 289 28.24 19.66 15.12
C ASN A 289 27.38 18.58 15.81
N PRO A 290 27.85 17.33 15.91
CA PRO A 290 27.05 16.23 16.45
C PRO A 290 26.74 16.39 17.95
N PHE A 291 27.63 17.02 18.72
CA PHE A 291 27.39 17.29 20.14
C PHE A 291 26.30 18.36 20.32
N LYS A 292 26.28 19.40 19.47
CA LYS A 292 25.21 20.41 19.49
C LYS A 292 23.87 19.84 19.03
N ALA A 293 23.90 18.95 18.04
CA ALA A 293 22.71 18.22 17.58
C ALA A 293 22.10 17.36 18.71
N ASP A 294 22.93 16.63 19.47
CA ASP A 294 22.47 15.86 20.63
C ASP A 294 21.75 16.74 21.67
N VAL A 295 22.29 17.93 21.98
CA VAL A 295 21.68 18.88 22.92
C VAL A 295 20.32 19.34 22.41
N ALA A 296 20.20 19.66 21.11
CA ALA A 296 18.94 20.05 20.51
C ALA A 296 17.91 18.90 20.52
N MET A 297 18.34 17.67 20.23
CA MET A 297 17.47 16.48 20.29
C MET A 297 16.95 16.23 21.70
N LEU A 298 17.83 16.25 22.70
CA LEU A 298 17.43 16.11 24.10
C LEU A 298 16.52 17.26 24.53
N GLY A 299 16.81 18.49 24.10
CA GLY A 299 15.96 19.65 24.31
C GLY A 299 14.55 19.45 23.76
N GLY A 300 14.42 18.93 22.54
CA GLY A 300 13.11 18.64 21.91
C GLY A 300 12.34 17.53 22.61
N LEU A 301 13.04 16.46 22.99
CA LEU A 301 12.47 15.36 23.76
C LEU A 301 11.95 15.85 25.11
N LEU A 302 12.79 16.55 25.90
CA LEU A 302 12.39 17.07 27.20
C LEU A 302 11.34 18.15 27.10
N GLU A 303 11.38 19.04 26.09
CA GLU A 303 10.32 20.02 25.88
C GLU A 303 8.97 19.31 25.71
N CYS A 304 8.90 18.33 24.79
CA CYS A 304 7.69 17.58 24.55
C CYS A 304 7.21 16.81 25.79
N ARG A 305 8.12 16.28 26.60
CA ARG A 305 7.78 15.42 27.75
C ARG A 305 7.63 16.15 29.07
N VAL A 306 8.14 17.36 29.21
CA VAL A 306 8.30 18.03 30.51
C VAL A 306 7.69 19.42 30.51
N ARG A 307 7.67 20.16 29.40
CA ARG A 307 7.21 21.56 29.39
C ARG A 307 5.73 21.74 29.79
N HIS A 308 4.93 20.67 29.87
CA HIS A 308 3.55 20.75 30.36
C HIS A 308 3.43 21.14 31.84
N ILE A 309 4.52 21.14 32.61
CA ILE A 309 4.58 21.70 33.97
C ILE A 309 5.06 23.16 34.03
N GLU A 310 5.19 23.86 32.90
CA GLU A 310 5.66 25.25 32.81
C GLU A 310 4.84 26.22 33.69
N ASN A 311 3.55 25.98 33.90
CA ASN A 311 2.75 26.78 34.84
C ASN A 311 3.21 26.65 36.30
N THR A 312 3.84 25.53 36.65
CA THR A 312 4.42 25.29 37.99
C THR A 312 5.90 25.66 38.03
N VAL A 313 6.62 25.46 36.92
CA VAL A 313 8.04 25.78 36.77
C VAL A 313 8.26 26.63 35.50
N PRO A 314 8.00 27.95 35.54
CA PRO A 314 8.01 28.81 34.35
C PRO A 314 9.36 28.90 33.63
N SER A 315 10.45 28.68 34.35
CA SER A 315 11.82 28.72 33.80
C SER A 315 12.12 27.58 32.81
N LEU A 316 11.30 26.51 32.77
CA LEU A 316 11.51 25.39 31.84
C LEU A 316 11.26 25.76 30.38
N GLY A 317 10.31 26.65 30.08
CA GLY A 317 10.03 27.06 28.70
C GLY A 317 11.25 27.70 28.02
N PRO A 318 11.77 28.81 28.56
CA PRO A 318 12.99 29.44 28.05
C PRO A 318 14.21 28.51 28.06
N PHE A 319 14.31 27.60 29.03
CA PHE A 319 15.39 26.61 29.09
C PHE A 319 15.38 25.66 27.88
N PHE A 320 14.21 25.12 27.51
CA PHE A 320 14.10 24.25 26.34
C PHE A 320 14.24 24.99 25.01
N GLU A 321 13.79 26.24 24.93
CA GLU A 321 14.02 27.10 23.76
C GLU A 321 15.52 27.34 23.55
N TRP A 322 16.28 27.61 24.62
CA TRP A 322 17.72 27.79 24.56
C TRP A 322 18.48 26.54 24.10
N MET A 323 18.08 25.35 24.59
CA MET A 323 18.68 24.08 24.12
C MET A 323 18.46 23.80 22.63
N ARG A 324 17.38 24.34 22.05
CA ARG A 324 16.94 24.08 20.67
C ARG A 324 17.10 25.29 19.76
N ASP A 325 17.92 26.26 20.12
CA ASP A 325 18.14 27.45 19.30
C ASP A 325 18.48 27.03 17.86
N GLU A 326 17.88 27.66 16.85
CA GLU A 326 18.14 27.30 15.45
C GLU A 326 19.61 27.55 15.08
N ASP A 327 20.22 28.55 15.72
CA ASP A 327 21.62 28.88 15.59
C ASP A 327 22.46 27.93 16.46
N GLU A 328 23.22 27.05 15.80
CA GLU A 328 24.05 26.05 16.46
C GLU A 328 25.06 26.66 17.45
N GLU A 329 25.58 27.84 17.16
CA GLU A 329 26.57 28.53 18.01
C GLU A 329 25.94 29.06 19.30
N LYS A 330 24.63 29.38 19.28
CA LYS A 330 23.89 29.86 20.47
C LYS A 330 23.43 28.74 21.39
N ARG A 331 23.32 27.51 20.87
CA ARG A 331 22.94 26.34 21.67
C ARG A 331 23.95 26.13 22.80
N PRO A 332 23.51 25.72 24.01
CA PRO A 332 24.42 25.36 25.08
C PRO A 332 25.28 24.13 24.76
N THR A 333 26.33 23.94 25.54
CA THR A 333 26.95 22.61 25.72
C THR A 333 26.10 21.76 26.68
N ALA A 334 26.24 20.44 26.64
CA ALA A 334 25.55 19.56 27.59
C ALA A 334 25.82 19.93 29.05
N ARG A 335 27.07 20.31 29.37
CA ARG A 335 27.47 20.81 30.69
C ARG A 335 26.70 22.07 31.10
N GLN A 336 26.62 23.05 30.19
CA GLN A 336 25.89 24.29 30.44
C GLN A 336 24.39 24.01 30.63
N ALA A 337 23.81 23.11 29.84
CA ALA A 337 22.41 22.71 29.97
C ALA A 337 22.14 22.03 31.33
N LEU A 338 23.00 21.09 31.76
CA LEU A 338 22.88 20.43 33.06
C LEU A 338 23.02 21.44 34.21
N GLN A 339 24.03 22.32 34.18
CA GLN A 339 24.23 23.35 35.21
C GLN A 339 23.00 24.25 35.32
N ARG A 340 22.49 24.74 34.18
CA ARG A 340 21.30 25.60 34.16
C ARG A 340 20.06 24.88 34.68
N PHE A 341 19.90 23.60 34.35
CA PHE A 341 18.80 22.79 34.88
C PHE A 341 18.91 22.61 36.40
N LEU A 342 20.11 22.36 36.93
CA LEU A 342 20.33 22.23 38.37
C LEU A 342 20.07 23.54 39.13
N GLU A 343 20.38 24.69 38.54
CA GLU A 343 19.99 25.99 39.09
C GLU A 343 18.47 26.14 39.15
N ILE A 344 17.77 25.77 38.07
CA ILE A 344 16.30 25.76 38.04
C ILE A 344 15.77 24.83 39.12
N TYR A 345 16.25 23.59 39.18
CA TYR A 345 15.85 22.56 40.15
C TYR A 345 16.05 23.01 41.60
N GLY A 346 17.23 23.56 41.91
CA GLY A 346 17.56 24.04 43.26
C GLY A 346 16.81 25.30 43.69
N SER A 347 16.20 26.02 42.75
CA SER A 347 15.38 27.22 43.04
C SER A 347 13.92 26.92 43.39
N LEU A 348 13.45 25.68 43.19
CA LEU A 348 12.04 25.32 43.36
C LEU A 348 11.67 25.12 44.83
N THR A 349 10.47 25.58 45.20
CA THR A 349 9.94 25.35 46.55
C THR A 349 9.45 23.91 46.74
N PRO A 350 9.36 23.42 48.00
CA PRO A 350 8.75 22.13 48.29
C PRO A 350 7.33 21.97 47.72
N GLU A 351 6.54 23.04 47.67
CA GLU A 351 5.20 23.03 47.07
C GLU A 351 5.25 22.81 45.56
N GLN A 352 6.20 23.45 44.86
CA GLN A 352 6.39 23.25 43.42
C GLN A 352 6.85 21.82 43.13
N LEU A 353 7.80 21.29 43.90
CA LEU A 353 8.32 19.92 43.73
C LEU A 353 7.26 18.85 44.01
N ASN A 354 6.39 19.07 45.01
CA ASN A 354 5.30 18.16 45.37
C ASN A 354 4.00 18.41 44.58
N ALA A 355 3.98 19.40 43.70
CA ALA A 355 2.80 19.69 42.87
C ALA A 355 2.47 18.48 41.99
N LYS A 356 1.18 18.19 41.84
CA LYS A 356 0.72 17.09 41.00
C LYS A 356 0.98 17.37 39.54
N VAL A 357 1.50 16.37 38.83
CA VAL A 357 1.58 16.40 37.37
C VAL A 357 0.19 16.09 36.80
N THR A 358 -0.36 17.03 36.03
CA THR A 358 -1.72 16.95 35.46
C THR A 358 -1.75 16.85 33.93
N GLY A 359 -0.61 17.07 33.27
CA GLY A 359 -0.42 16.88 31.83
C GLY A 359 0.56 15.74 31.55
N SER A 360 0.58 15.25 30.31
CA SER A 360 1.44 14.13 29.89
C SER A 360 2.40 14.47 28.75
N ARG A 361 2.09 15.51 27.96
CA ARG A 361 2.94 16.02 26.87
C ARG A 361 2.67 17.51 26.65
N TRP A 362 3.69 18.22 26.22
CA TRP A 362 3.61 19.57 25.68
C TRP A 362 3.75 19.50 24.15
N LYS A 363 2.84 20.16 23.44
CA LYS A 363 2.85 20.26 21.97
C LYS A 363 2.45 21.68 21.58
N ASN A 364 3.43 22.50 21.19
CA ASN A 364 3.26 23.86 20.67
C ASN A 364 2.48 24.82 21.56
N GLY A 365 2.81 24.88 22.86
CA GLY A 365 2.55 26.05 23.71
C GLY A 365 1.10 26.41 24.03
N LYS A 366 0.09 25.65 23.61
CA LYS A 366 -1.31 25.86 24.02
C LYS A 366 -2.00 24.52 24.24
N LEU A 367 -2.50 24.31 25.46
CA LEU A 367 -3.54 23.33 25.73
C LEU A 367 -4.64 23.54 24.68
N ARG A 368 -4.86 22.54 23.82
CA ARG A 368 -5.98 22.59 22.88
C ARG A 368 -7.26 22.64 23.70
N VAL A 369 -7.90 23.80 23.70
CA VAL A 369 -9.23 23.94 24.27
C VAL A 369 -10.23 23.53 23.20
N VAL A 370 -10.88 22.39 23.39
CA VAL A 370 -11.96 21.92 22.52
C VAL A 370 -13.15 22.86 22.70
N ARG A 371 -13.64 23.46 21.61
CA ARG A 371 -14.86 24.28 21.65
C ARG A 371 -16.10 23.40 21.83
N LEU A 372 -16.70 23.48 23.01
CA LEU A 372 -18.00 22.88 23.35
C LEU A 372 -18.77 23.85 24.26
N ASP A 373 -20.10 23.75 24.24
CA ASP A 373 -21.00 24.64 24.97
C ASP A 373 -20.93 24.44 26.49
N SER A 374 -20.83 23.18 26.94
CA SER A 374 -20.68 22.85 28.35
C SER A 374 -19.24 23.09 28.81
N ASN A 375 -19.07 23.85 29.89
CA ASN A 375 -17.77 24.08 30.52
C ASN A 375 -17.10 22.77 30.97
N TRP A 376 -17.90 21.79 31.43
CA TRP A 376 -17.39 20.49 31.87
C TRP A 376 -16.99 19.60 30.70
N GLU A 377 -17.80 19.56 29.63
CA GLU A 377 -17.41 18.84 28.41
C GLU A 377 -16.18 19.48 27.77
N ARG A 378 -16.11 20.81 27.71
CA ARG A 378 -14.95 21.56 27.24
C ARG A 378 -13.69 21.12 27.99
N LEU A 379 -13.73 21.07 29.32
CA LEU A 379 -12.59 20.64 30.13
C LEU A 379 -12.20 19.18 29.82
N ILE A 380 -13.14 18.24 29.89
CA ILE A 380 -12.87 16.81 29.69
C ILE A 380 -12.33 16.55 28.29
N TRP A 381 -12.96 17.09 27.25
CA TRP A 381 -12.54 16.88 25.88
C TRP A 381 -11.24 17.59 25.54
N SER A 382 -10.96 18.74 26.17
CA SER A 382 -9.64 19.37 26.10
C SER A 382 -8.57 18.47 26.72
N VAL A 383 -8.79 17.90 27.90
CA VAL A 383 -7.84 16.93 28.47
C VAL A 383 -7.66 15.75 27.54
N ARG A 384 -8.75 15.11 27.10
CA ARG A 384 -8.72 13.92 26.23
C ARG A 384 -7.96 14.16 24.93
N ILE A 385 -8.20 15.28 24.25
CA ILE A 385 -7.58 15.57 22.95
C ILE A 385 -6.09 15.92 23.08
N ASN A 386 -5.68 16.52 24.20
CA ASN A 386 -4.26 16.81 24.47
C ASN A 386 -3.50 15.57 24.96
N CYS A 387 -4.20 14.51 25.41
CA CYS A 387 -3.59 13.22 25.72
C CYS A 387 -3.39 12.30 24.51
N LEU A 388 -3.84 12.71 23.30
CA LEU A 388 -3.62 11.93 22.09
C LEU A 388 -2.14 11.88 21.71
N ASP A 389 -1.68 10.70 21.31
CA ASP A 389 -0.34 10.48 20.76
C ASP A 389 -0.23 10.86 19.27
N TYR A 390 -1.35 11.17 18.63
CA TYR A 390 -1.46 11.65 17.27
C TYR A 390 -2.15 13.03 17.18
N HIS A 391 -2.01 13.70 16.02
CA HIS A 391 -2.71 14.96 15.77
C HIS A 391 -4.17 14.68 15.42
N PHE A 392 -5.11 15.18 16.22
CA PHE A 392 -6.53 15.12 15.87
C PHE A 392 -6.87 16.27 14.90
N PRO A 393 -7.42 15.98 13.71
CA PRO A 393 -7.64 16.99 12.69
C PRO A 393 -8.64 18.08 13.10
N ARG A 394 -8.45 19.30 12.57
CA ARG A 394 -9.23 20.51 12.92
C ARG A 394 -9.99 21.10 11.74
N THR A 395 -9.59 20.74 10.54
CA THR A 395 -10.15 21.29 9.31
C THR A 395 -10.83 20.26 8.45
N LEU A 396 -11.75 20.70 7.60
CA LEU A 396 -12.41 19.79 6.67
C LEU A 396 -11.38 19.13 5.74
N ASP A 397 -10.34 19.88 5.34
CA ASP A 397 -9.26 19.41 4.48
C ASP A 397 -8.38 18.35 5.14
N ASP A 398 -8.18 18.42 6.46
CA ASP A 398 -7.41 17.38 7.16
C ASP A 398 -8.10 16.00 7.10
N TRP A 399 -9.42 15.98 6.88
CA TRP A 399 -10.24 14.77 6.72
C TRP A 399 -10.37 14.34 5.25
N ASN A 400 -9.87 15.13 4.29
CA ASN A 400 -9.79 14.76 2.88
C ASN A 400 -8.43 14.12 2.60
N HIS A 401 -8.38 13.10 1.74
CA HIS A 401 -7.14 12.43 1.34
C HIS A 401 -6.96 12.48 -0.19
N ASP A 402 -5.88 13.11 -0.66
CA ASP A 402 -5.47 13.06 -2.06
C ASP A 402 -4.45 11.92 -2.26
N GLY A 403 -4.89 10.75 -2.74
CA GLY A 403 -4.02 9.59 -3.06
C GLY A 403 -4.20 8.34 -2.17
N PHE A 404 -3.17 7.49 -2.05
CA PHE A 404 -3.13 6.31 -1.18
C PHE A 404 -2.06 6.49 -0.07
N ASP A 405 -2.37 7.17 1.04
CA ASP A 405 -1.58 7.11 2.29
C ASP A 405 -2.33 6.24 3.32
N PRO A 406 -1.96 4.95 3.44
CA PRO A 406 -2.55 4.05 4.43
C PRO A 406 -2.43 4.57 5.87
N GLY A 407 -1.40 5.37 6.17
CA GLY A 407 -1.18 5.96 7.50
C GLY A 407 -2.23 7.02 7.84
N LYS A 408 -2.62 7.85 6.87
CA LYS A 408 -3.66 8.87 7.04
C LYS A 408 -5.05 8.26 7.15
N VAL A 409 -5.35 7.21 6.39
CA VAL A 409 -6.62 6.46 6.53
C VAL A 409 -6.74 5.84 7.93
N GLN A 410 -5.67 5.18 8.42
CA GLN A 410 -5.65 4.63 9.79
C GLN A 410 -5.77 5.72 10.87
N LEU A 411 -5.20 6.91 10.64
CA LEU A 411 -5.34 8.05 11.54
C LEU A 411 -6.80 8.51 11.63
N LEU A 412 -7.52 8.64 10.51
CA LEU A 412 -8.91 9.08 10.50
C LEU A 412 -9.85 8.06 11.16
N PHE A 413 -9.58 6.76 11.03
CA PHE A 413 -10.28 5.74 11.81
C PHE A 413 -10.05 5.88 13.32
N ARG A 414 -8.81 6.14 13.75
CA ARG A 414 -8.54 6.46 15.17
C ARG A 414 -9.28 7.71 15.64
N CYS A 415 -9.50 8.69 14.77
CA CYS A 415 -10.28 9.89 15.08
C CYS A 415 -11.78 9.59 15.28
N TRP A 416 -12.39 8.75 14.45
CA TRP A 416 -13.77 8.28 14.68
C TRP A 416 -13.91 7.49 15.99
N GLU A 417 -12.94 6.63 16.31
CA GLU A 417 -12.91 5.92 17.59
C GLU A 417 -12.75 6.87 18.78
N PHE A 418 -11.95 7.94 18.65
CA PHE A 418 -11.85 8.98 19.67
C PHE A 418 -13.17 9.71 19.91
N LEU A 419 -13.96 9.96 18.84
CA LEU A 419 -15.27 10.60 18.91
C LEU A 419 -16.39 9.67 19.40
N ARG A 420 -16.18 8.35 19.46
CA ARG A 420 -17.20 7.37 19.89
C ARG A 420 -17.90 7.75 21.22
N PRO A 421 -17.18 8.05 22.33
CA PRO A 421 -17.83 8.45 23.57
C PRO A 421 -18.52 9.83 23.51
N PHE A 422 -18.13 10.72 22.59
CA PHE A 422 -18.80 12.01 22.38
C PHE A 422 -20.18 11.81 21.77
N PHE A 423 -20.27 10.96 20.75
CA PHE A 423 -21.53 10.59 20.12
C PHE A 423 -22.40 9.74 21.05
N ALA A 424 -21.80 8.83 21.82
CA ALA A 424 -22.52 8.03 22.80
C ALA A 424 -23.19 8.90 23.88
N SER A 425 -22.52 9.97 24.35
CA SER A 425 -23.13 10.90 25.32
C SER A 425 -24.29 11.72 24.77
N ARG A 426 -24.46 11.73 23.44
CA ARG A 426 -25.57 12.35 22.70
C ARG A 426 -26.58 11.32 22.19
N GLY A 427 -26.47 10.06 22.63
CA GLY A 427 -27.39 8.99 22.29
C GLY A 427 -27.04 8.19 21.03
N TYR A 428 -25.93 8.48 20.37
CA TYR A 428 -25.52 7.80 19.14
C TYR A 428 -24.44 6.76 19.38
N THR A 429 -24.77 5.51 19.10
CA THR A 429 -23.85 4.38 19.17
C THR A 429 -23.20 4.19 17.80
N LEU A 430 -21.93 4.60 17.65
CA LEU A 430 -21.19 4.40 16.39
C LEU A 430 -21.03 2.91 16.07
N TYR A 431 -21.05 2.58 14.79
CA TYR A 431 -20.68 1.25 14.30
C TYR A 431 -19.20 0.96 14.54
N ARG A 432 -18.81 -0.31 14.54
CA ARG A 432 -17.41 -0.75 14.56
C ARG A 432 -16.92 -1.11 13.15
N LYS A 433 -15.65 -0.86 12.87
CA LYS A 433 -14.98 -1.36 11.66
C LYS A 433 -14.63 -2.85 11.80
N LEU A 434 -14.70 -3.60 10.71
CA LEU A 434 -14.16 -4.96 10.63
C LEU A 434 -12.66 -4.94 10.29
N SER A 435 -11.86 -5.76 10.97
CA SER A 435 -10.38 -5.71 10.90
C SER A 435 -9.80 -5.95 9.50
N ASN A 436 -10.52 -6.70 8.65
CA ASN A 436 -10.09 -7.10 7.30
C ASN A 436 -11.08 -6.64 6.21
N SER A 437 -11.91 -5.62 6.48
CA SER A 437 -12.91 -5.12 5.53
C SER A 437 -13.16 -3.64 5.71
N ASP A 438 -13.55 -2.95 4.63
CA ASP A 438 -13.99 -1.55 4.67
C ASP A 438 -15.48 -1.44 4.96
N ALA A 439 -15.96 -2.28 5.87
CA ALA A 439 -17.36 -2.34 6.29
C ALA A 439 -17.49 -1.96 7.77
N LEU A 440 -18.51 -1.15 8.05
CA LEU A 440 -18.96 -0.77 9.38
C LEU A 440 -20.18 -1.62 9.76
N VAL A 441 -20.18 -2.17 10.96
CA VAL A 441 -21.27 -2.99 11.50
C VAL A 441 -21.70 -2.51 12.88
N PRO A 442 -23.00 -2.62 13.26
CA PRO A 442 -23.45 -2.30 14.60
C PRO A 442 -22.75 -3.11 15.69
N LEU A 443 -22.62 -2.52 16.89
CA LEU A 443 -22.02 -3.17 18.06
C LEU A 443 -22.89 -4.29 18.67
N SER A 444 -24.21 -4.29 18.44
CA SER A 444 -25.15 -5.25 19.03
C SER A 444 -26.24 -5.73 18.04
N THR A 445 -26.70 -6.97 18.23
CA THR A 445 -27.81 -7.63 17.51
C THR A 445 -28.88 -8.13 18.50
N PRO A 446 -30.19 -7.91 18.30
CA PRO A 446 -30.90 -7.28 17.18
C PRO A 446 -31.49 -5.89 17.51
N SER A 447 -31.86 -5.15 16.45
CA SER A 447 -32.74 -3.98 16.55
C SER A 447 -34.19 -4.42 16.84
N PRO A 448 -35.06 -3.59 17.46
CA PRO A 448 -36.47 -3.92 17.65
C PRO A 448 -37.18 -4.29 16.34
N ALA A 449 -38.32 -4.99 16.44
CA ALA A 449 -39.06 -5.47 15.28
C ALA A 449 -39.42 -4.33 14.30
N PRO A 450 -39.34 -4.55 12.97
CA PRO A 450 -39.35 -3.51 11.94
C PRO A 450 -40.60 -2.60 11.93
N SER A 451 -41.75 -3.02 12.47
CA SER A 451 -43.00 -2.27 12.30
C SER A 451 -43.22 -1.06 13.23
N GLU A 452 -42.47 -0.91 14.33
CA GLU A 452 -42.68 0.21 15.28
C GLU A 452 -41.72 1.39 15.11
N LEU A 453 -40.60 1.21 14.41
CA LEU A 453 -39.52 2.21 14.28
C LEU A 453 -39.36 2.81 12.88
N ASP A 454 -40.03 2.23 11.88
CA ASP A 454 -39.99 2.61 10.47
C ASP A 454 -40.85 3.86 10.17
N VAL A 455 -40.65 4.92 10.96
CA VAL A 455 -41.34 6.21 10.79
C VAL A 455 -40.46 7.15 9.98
N TYR A 456 -40.99 7.69 8.89
CA TYR A 456 -40.30 8.72 8.09
C TYR A 456 -39.77 9.84 9.01
N PRO A 457 -38.49 10.25 8.89
CA PRO A 457 -37.60 10.05 7.75
C PRO A 457 -36.67 8.84 7.83
N TYR A 458 -36.88 7.89 8.75
CA TYR A 458 -36.03 6.71 8.85
C TYR A 458 -36.38 5.66 7.78
N ALA A 459 -35.36 4.93 7.33
CA ALA A 459 -35.51 3.88 6.32
C ALA A 459 -36.05 2.60 6.92
N ARG A 460 -36.81 1.85 6.11
CA ARG A 460 -37.36 0.54 6.44
C ARG A 460 -36.30 -0.55 6.35
N ARG A 461 -36.29 -1.48 7.30
CA ARG A 461 -35.36 -2.61 7.29
C ARG A 461 -35.89 -3.78 6.48
N ILE A 462 -35.19 -4.16 5.41
CA ILE A 462 -35.69 -5.20 4.47
C ILE A 462 -35.59 -6.62 5.05
N ALA A 463 -34.63 -6.87 5.92
CA ALA A 463 -34.45 -8.17 6.58
C ALA A 463 -34.06 -7.99 8.05
N PRO A 464 -34.98 -8.23 9.00
CA PRO A 464 -34.72 -7.99 10.43
C PRO A 464 -33.75 -8.98 11.07
N GLN A 465 -33.50 -10.13 10.42
CA GLN A 465 -32.69 -11.20 11.00
C GLN A 465 -31.18 -11.09 10.75
N GLN A 466 -30.74 -10.25 9.80
CA GLN A 466 -29.32 -10.08 9.48
C GLN A 466 -28.71 -8.79 10.07
N THR A 467 -27.39 -8.78 10.27
CA THR A 467 -26.67 -7.58 10.71
C THR A 467 -26.41 -6.70 9.49
N PRO A 468 -26.79 -5.41 9.51
CA PRO A 468 -26.67 -4.55 8.35
C PRO A 468 -25.23 -4.02 8.26
N GLU A 469 -24.63 -4.06 7.07
CA GLU A 469 -23.27 -3.58 6.84
C GLU A 469 -23.29 -2.27 6.06
N LEU A 470 -22.44 -1.32 6.43
CA LEU A 470 -22.28 -0.05 5.72
C LEU A 470 -20.85 0.04 5.17
N ALA A 471 -20.70 0.13 3.85
CA ALA A 471 -19.39 0.34 3.23
C ALA A 471 -18.85 1.74 3.57
N ILE A 472 -17.56 1.82 3.87
CA ILE A 472 -16.85 3.09 4.08
C ILE A 472 -16.53 3.66 2.69
N VAL A 473 -17.37 4.60 2.23
CA VAL A 473 -17.21 5.28 0.93
C VAL A 473 -16.51 6.64 1.05
N SER A 474 -16.38 7.16 2.27
CA SER A 474 -15.65 8.39 2.58
C SER A 474 -15.23 8.38 4.05
N GLU A 475 -14.05 8.91 4.35
CA GLU A 475 -13.50 9.07 5.68
C GLU A 475 -14.27 10.09 6.52
N ARG A 476 -15.07 10.96 5.88
CA ARG A 476 -15.95 11.93 6.52
C ARG A 476 -17.30 11.35 6.95
N VAL A 477 -17.57 10.08 6.66
CA VAL A 477 -18.88 9.43 6.87
C VAL A 477 -18.75 8.21 7.79
N TRP A 478 -19.63 8.10 8.80
CA TRP A 478 -19.65 6.94 9.71
C TRP A 478 -21.06 6.49 10.04
N GLY A 479 -21.27 5.16 10.13
CA GLY A 479 -22.55 4.58 10.54
C GLY A 479 -22.76 4.64 12.06
N ALA A 480 -24.00 4.86 12.50
CA ALA A 480 -24.36 4.84 13.91
C ALA A 480 -25.82 4.41 14.11
N ARG A 481 -26.20 4.19 15.37
CA ARG A 481 -27.56 3.87 15.81
C ARG A 481 -27.99 4.84 16.90
N ASP A 482 -29.21 5.34 16.82
CA ASP A 482 -29.77 6.24 17.82
C ASP A 482 -30.32 5.47 19.06
N PRO A 483 -30.82 6.17 20.10
CA PRO A 483 -31.31 5.50 21.31
C PRO A 483 -32.56 4.65 21.11
N GLN A 484 -33.34 4.89 20.05
CA GLN A 484 -34.53 4.12 19.72
C GLN A 484 -34.20 2.88 18.88
N GLY A 485 -32.94 2.72 18.47
CA GLY A 485 -32.49 1.59 17.65
C GLY A 485 -32.56 1.85 16.15
N ARG A 486 -32.85 3.09 15.73
CA ARG A 486 -32.94 3.48 14.31
C ARG A 486 -31.54 3.72 13.75
N GLU A 487 -31.33 3.32 12.51
CA GLU A 487 -30.03 3.42 11.85
C GLU A 487 -29.81 4.81 11.25
N VAL A 488 -28.65 5.40 11.53
CA VAL A 488 -28.27 6.74 11.07
C VAL A 488 -26.85 6.74 10.49
N VAL A 489 -26.54 7.77 9.71
CA VAL A 489 -25.23 8.09 9.18
C VAL A 489 -24.82 9.46 9.69
N ILE A 490 -23.57 9.58 10.11
CA ILE A 490 -22.96 10.82 10.60
C ILE A 490 -21.96 11.28 9.55
N LYS A 491 -22.15 12.47 8.99
CA LYS A 491 -21.24 13.08 8.01
C LYS A 491 -20.63 14.36 8.55
N LEU A 492 -19.32 14.53 8.44
CA LEU A 492 -18.64 15.80 8.66
C LEU A 492 -18.90 16.74 7.48
N VAL A 493 -19.64 17.82 7.70
CA VAL A 493 -20.15 18.72 6.63
C VAL A 493 -19.54 20.12 6.65
N SER A 494 -19.02 20.59 7.78
CA SER A 494 -18.47 21.94 7.88
C SER A 494 -17.47 22.08 9.01
N GLN A 495 -16.75 23.19 8.98
CA GLN A 495 -16.17 23.80 10.16
C GLN A 495 -17.06 24.93 10.69
N ALA A 496 -17.08 25.16 11.99
CA ALA A 496 -17.98 26.12 12.63
C ALA A 496 -17.66 27.58 12.27
N ASP A 497 -16.39 27.90 12.05
CA ASP A 497 -15.93 29.23 11.63
C ASP A 497 -16.04 29.50 10.13
N MET A 498 -15.90 28.47 9.29
CA MET A 498 -16.01 28.59 7.83
C MET A 498 -17.46 28.60 7.32
N GLN A 499 -18.36 27.86 7.98
CA GLN A 499 -19.75 27.65 7.55
C GLN A 499 -19.87 27.33 6.05
N THR A 500 -19.50 26.10 5.67
CA THR A 500 -19.50 25.63 4.28
C THR A 500 -20.86 25.78 3.62
N THR A 501 -20.85 25.84 2.28
CA THR A 501 -22.07 25.89 1.47
C THR A 501 -22.98 24.69 1.75
N GLU A 502 -22.41 23.47 1.82
CA GLU A 502 -23.15 22.24 2.14
C GLU A 502 -23.94 22.38 3.46
N TRP A 503 -23.30 22.84 4.53
CA TRP A 503 -23.97 23.00 5.82
C TRP A 503 -25.06 24.08 5.81
N LYS A 504 -24.82 25.21 5.16
CA LYS A 504 -25.83 26.28 5.00
C LYS A 504 -27.04 25.78 4.22
N LEU A 505 -26.81 25.05 3.13
CA LEU A 505 -27.86 24.45 2.31
C LEU A 505 -28.65 23.40 3.09
N LEU A 506 -27.97 22.45 3.74
CA LEU A 506 -28.64 21.42 4.54
C LEU A 506 -29.52 22.04 5.63
N LYS A 507 -29.06 23.11 6.30
CA LYS A 507 -29.89 23.86 7.26
C LYS A 507 -31.11 24.51 6.61
N ARG A 508 -30.91 25.21 5.48
CA ARG A 508 -31.99 25.91 4.77
C ARG A 508 -33.04 24.91 4.25
N LEU A 509 -32.61 23.85 3.58
CA LEU A 509 -33.46 22.80 3.00
C LEU A 509 -34.26 22.02 4.06
N ASN A 510 -33.75 21.97 5.30
CA ASN A 510 -34.43 21.35 6.44
C ASN A 510 -35.23 22.32 7.32
N SER A 511 -35.39 23.59 6.92
CA SER A 511 -36.29 24.54 7.59
C SER A 511 -37.75 24.13 7.42
N ASP A 512 -38.63 24.45 8.38
CA ASP A 512 -40.05 24.05 8.33
C ASP A 512 -40.75 24.44 7.02
N ALA A 513 -40.42 25.62 6.49
CA ALA A 513 -40.99 26.13 5.25
C ALA A 513 -40.58 25.30 4.01
N LEU A 514 -39.31 24.91 3.91
CA LEU A 514 -38.82 24.13 2.77
C LEU A 514 -39.03 22.63 2.94
N ARG A 515 -38.98 22.12 4.17
CA ARG A 515 -39.19 20.70 4.50
C ARG A 515 -40.64 20.25 4.26
N SER A 516 -41.60 21.18 4.28
CA SER A 516 -43.01 20.91 4.01
C SER A 516 -43.40 20.98 2.52
N ASP A 517 -42.52 21.48 1.64
CA ASP A 517 -42.74 21.41 0.20
C ASP A 517 -42.62 19.95 -0.26
N PRO A 518 -43.66 19.35 -0.87
CA PRO A 518 -43.64 17.94 -1.29
C PRO A 518 -42.62 17.65 -2.40
N ARG A 519 -42.11 18.67 -3.10
CA ARG A 519 -41.05 18.53 -4.13
C ARG A 519 -39.65 18.45 -3.51
N ASN A 520 -39.51 18.72 -2.22
CA ASN A 520 -38.23 18.65 -1.53
C ASN A 520 -37.83 17.20 -1.23
N HIS A 521 -37.29 16.51 -2.23
CA HIS A 521 -36.68 15.19 -2.09
C HIS A 521 -35.21 15.28 -1.67
N THR A 522 -34.87 16.10 -0.67
CA THR A 522 -33.51 16.17 -0.11
C THR A 522 -33.44 15.42 1.22
N ILE A 523 -32.27 14.86 1.56
CA ILE A 523 -32.12 14.09 2.80
C ILE A 523 -32.45 14.94 4.03
N GLN A 524 -33.32 14.40 4.88
CA GLN A 524 -33.76 15.09 6.08
C GLN A 524 -32.72 14.93 7.18
N VAL A 525 -32.00 16.01 7.51
CA VAL A 525 -31.06 16.02 8.63
C VAL A 525 -31.87 15.93 9.93
N VAL A 526 -31.51 14.97 10.77
CA VAL A 526 -32.10 14.77 12.10
C VAL A 526 -31.65 15.89 13.03
N GLU A 527 -30.34 16.09 13.10
CA GLU A 527 -29.73 17.19 13.87
C GLU A 527 -28.30 17.48 13.38
N PHE A 528 -27.76 18.61 13.81
CA PHE A 528 -26.35 18.95 13.64
C PHE A 528 -25.65 18.95 15.00
N VAL A 529 -24.52 18.27 15.08
CA VAL A 529 -23.71 18.16 16.30
C VAL A 529 -22.34 18.77 16.03
N SER A 530 -21.88 19.66 16.93
CA SER A 530 -20.57 20.29 16.82
C SER A 530 -19.57 19.70 17.82
N PHE A 531 -18.37 19.37 17.36
CA PHE A 531 -17.23 19.02 18.22
C PHE A 531 -16.02 19.87 17.86
N ASP A 532 -15.53 20.65 18.82
CA ASP A 532 -14.48 21.63 18.57
C ASP A 532 -14.88 22.60 17.45
N ASN A 533 -14.12 22.62 16.36
CA ASN A 533 -14.42 23.42 15.18
C ASN A 533 -15.14 22.64 14.08
N LEU A 534 -15.54 21.38 14.31
CA LEU A 534 -16.13 20.49 13.32
C LEU A 534 -17.65 20.40 13.51
N VAL A 535 -18.40 20.35 12.43
CA VAL A 535 -19.86 20.23 12.44
C VAL A 535 -20.31 18.99 11.67
N PHE A 536 -21.00 18.10 12.36
CA PHE A 536 -21.49 16.83 11.86
C PHE A 536 -23.00 16.90 11.62
N ALA A 537 -23.46 16.44 10.47
CA ALA A 537 -24.87 16.21 10.17
C ALA A 537 -25.24 14.77 10.49
N ILE A 538 -26.27 14.57 11.32
CA ILE A 538 -26.85 13.26 11.59
C ILE A 538 -28.02 13.06 10.64
N MET A 539 -27.95 12.02 9.81
CA MET A 539 -28.91 11.73 8.76
C MET A 539 -29.46 10.32 8.89
N PRO A 540 -30.71 10.05 8.52
CA PRO A 540 -31.22 8.69 8.46
C PRO A 540 -30.39 7.84 7.49
N ARG A 541 -30.07 6.60 7.88
CA ARG A 541 -29.35 5.67 7.00
C ARG A 541 -30.32 5.13 5.96
N TRP A 542 -30.14 5.56 4.72
CA TRP A 542 -30.88 5.07 3.56
C TRP A 542 -29.89 4.41 2.60
N ASP A 543 -30.38 3.54 1.74
CA ASP A 543 -29.58 2.87 0.73
C ASP A 543 -29.82 3.45 -0.66
N MET A 544 -28.88 3.21 -1.57
CA MET A 544 -28.89 3.78 -2.92
C MET A 544 -30.19 3.45 -3.64
N ALA A 545 -30.83 4.48 -4.19
CA ALA A 545 -32.14 4.38 -4.78
C ALA A 545 -32.19 3.44 -5.98
N SER A 546 -31.06 3.14 -6.62
CA SER A 546 -30.96 2.27 -7.79
C SER A 546 -30.58 0.82 -7.49
N ARG A 547 -30.34 0.44 -6.22
CA ARG A 547 -30.01 -0.96 -5.85
C ARG A 547 -31.19 -1.93 -5.98
N PRO A 548 -32.41 -1.60 -5.49
CA PRO A 548 -33.59 -2.43 -5.73
C PRO A 548 -34.03 -2.39 -7.19
N GLU A 549 -34.44 -3.54 -7.72
CA GLU A 549 -34.99 -3.63 -9.08
C GLU A 549 -36.41 -3.06 -9.15
N PHE A 550 -36.74 -2.47 -10.30
CA PHE A 550 -38.08 -1.97 -10.59
C PHE A 550 -38.96 -3.11 -11.11
N SER A 551 -40.20 -3.16 -10.64
CA SER A 551 -41.15 -4.21 -10.97
C SER A 551 -42.03 -3.82 -12.16
N VAL A 552 -42.53 -2.58 -12.16
CA VAL A 552 -43.49 -2.06 -13.15
C VAL A 552 -43.13 -0.63 -13.59
N VAL A 553 -43.62 -0.22 -14.75
CA VAL A 553 -43.34 1.09 -15.34
C VAL A 553 -43.70 2.25 -14.42
N SER A 554 -44.80 2.16 -13.68
CA SER A 554 -45.20 3.21 -12.72
C SER A 554 -44.13 3.49 -11.67
N GLU A 555 -43.40 2.47 -11.17
CA GLU A 555 -42.32 2.67 -10.19
C GLU A 555 -41.15 3.48 -10.76
N LEU A 556 -40.81 3.28 -12.04
CA LEU A 556 -39.78 4.04 -12.75
C LEU A 556 -40.22 5.48 -13.04
N MET A 557 -41.49 5.67 -13.42
CA MET A 557 -42.04 7.00 -13.67
C MET A 557 -42.10 7.82 -12.37
N GLU A 558 -42.47 7.23 -11.24
CA GLU A 558 -42.40 7.88 -9.92
C GLU A 558 -40.95 8.20 -9.50
N TYR A 559 -40.01 7.29 -9.76
CA TYR A 559 -38.58 7.56 -9.53
C TYR A 559 -38.08 8.76 -10.34
N ALA A 560 -38.36 8.80 -11.64
CA ALA A 560 -37.98 9.93 -12.51
C ALA A 560 -38.66 11.24 -12.09
N LYS A 561 -39.94 11.17 -11.72
CA LYS A 561 -40.71 12.31 -11.22
C LYS A 561 -40.06 12.93 -10.00
N ALA A 562 -39.67 12.12 -9.00
CA ALA A 562 -39.06 12.62 -7.77
C ALA A 562 -37.78 13.43 -8.03
N TRP A 563 -36.91 12.97 -8.93
CA TRP A 563 -35.68 13.71 -9.24
C TRP A 563 -35.91 14.97 -10.06
N LEU A 564 -36.90 14.98 -10.96
CA LEU A 564 -37.27 16.19 -11.69
C LEU A 564 -37.95 17.22 -10.79
N GLU A 565 -38.77 16.78 -9.83
CA GLU A 565 -39.38 17.62 -8.81
C GLU A 565 -38.32 18.29 -7.92
N VAL A 566 -37.34 17.53 -7.42
CA VAL A 566 -36.29 18.13 -6.57
C VAL A 566 -35.38 19.06 -7.37
N LEU A 567 -35.11 18.76 -8.65
CA LEU A 567 -34.35 19.65 -9.50
C LEU A 567 -35.06 21.00 -9.70
N GLU A 568 -36.35 20.99 -10.01
CA GLU A 568 -37.15 22.23 -10.10
C GLU A 568 -37.13 22.97 -8.77
N PHE A 569 -37.41 22.26 -7.67
CA PHE A 569 -37.43 22.84 -6.34
C PHE A 569 -36.11 23.51 -5.95
N LEU A 570 -34.97 22.87 -6.23
CA LEU A 570 -33.65 23.45 -5.97
C LEU A 570 -33.42 24.69 -6.83
N HIS A 571 -33.77 24.65 -8.12
CA HIS A 571 -33.58 25.76 -9.05
C HIS A 571 -34.46 26.97 -8.71
N GLU A 572 -35.72 26.75 -8.30
CA GLU A 572 -36.60 27.79 -7.75
C GLU A 572 -36.01 28.43 -6.49
N ASN A 573 -35.33 27.64 -5.67
CA ASN A 573 -34.61 28.12 -4.50
C ASN A 573 -33.21 28.70 -4.80
N ARG A 574 -32.87 28.84 -6.09
CA ARG A 574 -31.59 29.36 -6.62
C ARG A 574 -30.37 28.53 -6.21
N ILE A 575 -30.54 27.21 -6.14
CA ILE A 575 -29.51 26.24 -5.78
C ILE A 575 -29.20 25.40 -7.02
N ALA A 576 -27.92 25.35 -7.41
CA ALA A 576 -27.42 24.39 -8.38
C ALA A 576 -26.67 23.27 -7.65
N HIS A 577 -27.03 22.00 -7.87
CA HIS A 577 -26.50 20.86 -7.11
C HIS A 577 -25.07 20.49 -7.53
N GLN A 578 -24.82 20.46 -8.83
CA GLN A 578 -23.56 20.17 -9.50
C GLN A 578 -23.01 18.74 -9.36
N ASP A 579 -23.81 17.79 -8.84
CA ASP A 579 -23.35 16.41 -8.60
C ASP A 579 -24.49 15.36 -8.58
N PHE A 580 -25.34 15.37 -9.61
CA PHE A 580 -26.39 14.37 -9.79
C PHE A 580 -25.82 13.03 -10.29
N ILE A 581 -25.51 12.14 -9.35
CA ILE A 581 -25.04 10.76 -9.57
C ILE A 581 -25.85 9.74 -8.77
N ASP A 582 -25.77 8.47 -9.16
CA ASP A 582 -26.54 7.38 -8.53
C ASP A 582 -26.23 7.26 -7.02
N GLU A 583 -24.96 7.42 -6.66
CA GLU A 583 -24.43 7.33 -5.29
C GLU A 583 -25.01 8.40 -4.36
N ASN A 584 -25.41 9.54 -4.93
CA ASN A 584 -26.05 10.63 -4.21
C ASN A 584 -27.59 10.47 -4.17
N THR A 585 -28.17 9.38 -4.70
CA THR A 585 -29.61 9.13 -4.65
C THR A 585 -30.00 8.05 -3.64
N GLY A 586 -31.02 8.32 -2.85
CA GLY A 586 -31.48 7.51 -1.74
C GLY A 586 -32.89 6.97 -1.89
N MET A 587 -33.13 5.76 -1.39
CA MET A 587 -34.47 5.22 -1.12
C MET A 587 -34.59 4.87 0.36
N ASN A 588 -35.76 5.07 0.97
CA ASN A 588 -36.03 4.87 2.40
C ASN A 588 -36.05 3.39 2.83
N ILE A 589 -35.01 2.64 2.50
CA ILE A 589 -34.77 1.24 2.87
C ILE A 589 -33.30 1.04 3.26
N PHE A 590 -33.00 -0.02 3.99
CA PHE A 590 -31.62 -0.49 4.22
C PHE A 590 -31.56 -2.00 4.53
N GLY A 591 -30.39 -2.60 4.33
CA GLY A 591 -30.15 -4.05 4.41
C GLY A 591 -28.72 -4.42 4.03
N THR A 592 -28.43 -5.71 3.88
CA THR A 592 -27.15 -6.17 3.32
C THR A 592 -27.15 -6.08 1.79
N TYR A 593 -25.96 -6.15 1.17
CA TYR A 593 -25.79 -6.13 -0.28
C TYR A 593 -26.68 -7.19 -0.95
N ASP A 594 -26.59 -8.45 -0.52
CA ASP A 594 -27.31 -9.58 -1.11
C ASP A 594 -28.83 -9.49 -0.96
N GLU A 595 -29.34 -8.73 0.01
CA GLU A 595 -30.77 -8.62 0.30
C GLU A 595 -31.50 -7.55 -0.51
N ILE A 596 -30.80 -6.45 -0.81
CA ILE A 596 -31.36 -5.32 -1.54
C ILE A 596 -31.11 -5.46 -3.03
N TRP A 597 -29.91 -5.92 -3.39
CA TRP A 597 -29.52 -5.99 -4.79
C TRP A 597 -30.41 -6.97 -5.55
N PHE A 598 -30.89 -6.55 -6.72
CA PHE A 598 -31.74 -7.36 -7.59
C PHE A 598 -33.14 -7.72 -7.04
N ARG A 599 -33.54 -7.19 -5.89
CA ARG A 599 -34.85 -7.51 -5.28
C ARG A 599 -35.96 -6.62 -5.85
N LYS A 600 -36.99 -7.26 -6.43
CA LYS A 600 -38.24 -6.62 -6.86
C LYS A 600 -39.23 -6.47 -5.68
N GLY A 601 -40.24 -5.60 -5.85
CA GLY A 601 -41.37 -5.46 -4.92
C GLY A 601 -41.09 -4.60 -3.68
N LEU A 602 -40.00 -3.84 -3.64
CA LEU A 602 -39.66 -2.96 -2.50
C LEU A 602 -40.27 -1.54 -2.62
N ARG A 603 -40.81 -1.16 -3.79
CA ARG A 603 -41.30 0.18 -4.14
C ARG A 603 -42.83 0.26 -4.14
N ASN A 604 -43.45 -0.02 -3.01
CA ASN A 604 -44.89 0.22 -2.84
C ASN A 604 -45.18 1.74 -2.84
N SER A 605 -46.09 2.23 -3.69
CA SER A 605 -46.30 3.66 -3.95
C SER A 605 -46.71 4.48 -2.70
N GLY A 606 -47.32 3.85 -1.70
CA GLY A 606 -47.66 4.48 -0.42
C GLY A 606 -46.46 4.65 0.53
N GLU A 607 -45.43 3.81 0.41
CA GLU A 607 -44.34 3.67 1.39
C GLU A 607 -42.99 4.20 0.89
N VAL A 608 -42.77 4.19 -0.43
CA VAL A 608 -41.49 4.60 -1.03
C VAL A 608 -41.29 6.11 -0.93
N ARG A 609 -40.07 6.50 -0.54
CA ARG A 609 -39.60 7.89 -0.54
C ARG A 609 -38.19 7.93 -1.11
N TYR A 610 -37.87 9.02 -1.80
CA TYR A 610 -36.57 9.29 -2.39
C TYR A 610 -35.93 10.50 -1.74
N ALA A 611 -34.59 10.51 -1.68
CA ALA A 611 -33.84 11.62 -1.11
C ALA A 611 -32.50 11.80 -1.83
N LEU A 612 -32.15 13.04 -2.15
CA LEU A 612 -30.87 13.44 -2.68
C LEU A 612 -29.90 13.73 -1.52
N TYR A 613 -28.70 13.18 -1.61
CA TYR A 613 -27.59 13.37 -0.69
C TYR A 613 -26.54 14.33 -1.26
N ASP A 614 -25.64 14.76 -0.37
CA ASP A 614 -24.37 15.42 -0.66
C ASP A 614 -24.46 16.76 -1.41
N PHE A 615 -24.35 17.85 -0.63
CA PHE A 615 -24.34 19.22 -1.17
C PHE A 615 -22.93 19.82 -1.21
N GLY A 616 -21.88 18.99 -1.16
CA GLY A 616 -20.48 19.43 -1.13
C GLY A 616 -20.05 20.24 -2.36
N HIS A 617 -20.64 19.94 -3.53
CA HIS A 617 -20.38 20.64 -4.79
C HIS A 617 -21.40 21.75 -5.09
N SER A 618 -22.47 21.87 -4.33
CA SER A 618 -23.57 22.77 -4.66
C SER A 618 -23.21 24.25 -4.55
N LEU A 619 -23.92 25.08 -5.33
CA LEU A 619 -23.83 26.54 -5.34
C LEU A 619 -25.19 27.14 -4.96
N GLN A 620 -25.16 28.24 -4.22
CA GLN A 620 -26.35 29.03 -3.90
C GLN A 620 -26.17 30.44 -4.40
N TYR A 621 -27.17 30.95 -5.11
CA TYR A 621 -27.16 32.31 -5.65
C TYR A 621 -28.14 33.23 -4.90
N GLU A 622 -27.77 34.51 -4.80
CA GLU A 622 -28.60 35.54 -4.17
C GLU A 622 -29.83 35.89 -5.00
N GLU A 623 -30.82 36.46 -4.33
CA GLU A 623 -32.02 37.00 -4.97
C GLU A 623 -31.63 38.21 -5.84
N GLY A 624 -32.04 38.22 -7.11
CA GLY A 624 -31.67 39.25 -8.09
C GLY A 624 -30.58 38.85 -9.09
N VAL A 625 -29.80 37.79 -8.82
CA VAL A 625 -28.86 37.24 -9.82
C VAL A 625 -29.65 36.53 -10.92
N ASP A 626 -29.43 36.88 -12.19
CA ASP A 626 -30.07 36.18 -13.30
C ASP A 626 -29.48 34.77 -13.48
N ILE A 627 -30.13 33.78 -12.87
CA ILE A 627 -29.71 32.37 -12.89
C ILE A 627 -29.80 31.74 -14.28
N TYR A 628 -30.49 32.37 -15.24
CA TYR A 628 -30.59 31.85 -16.61
C TYR A 628 -29.37 32.21 -17.46
N ASN A 629 -28.66 33.29 -17.12
CA ASN A 629 -27.50 33.77 -17.87
C ASN A 629 -26.17 33.69 -17.09
N ILE A 630 -26.20 33.23 -15.85
CA ILE A 630 -24.99 33.12 -15.01
C ILE A 630 -24.00 32.09 -15.57
N LYS A 631 -22.70 32.37 -15.46
CA LYS A 631 -21.61 31.48 -15.85
C LYS A 631 -20.65 31.27 -14.69
N THR A 632 -20.10 30.06 -14.58
CA THR A 632 -19.01 29.71 -13.66
C THR A 632 -17.93 28.94 -14.39
N ASP A 633 -16.69 29.11 -13.96
CA ASP A 633 -15.49 28.41 -14.41
C ASP A 633 -15.04 27.33 -13.40
N ARG A 634 -15.87 27.03 -12.39
CA ARG A 634 -15.56 26.03 -11.36
C ARG A 634 -15.40 24.65 -12.00
N PHE A 635 -14.21 24.07 -11.82
CA PHE A 635 -13.94 22.70 -12.22
C PHE A 635 -14.72 21.72 -11.34
N ILE A 636 -15.62 20.99 -11.97
CA ILE A 636 -16.34 19.84 -11.41
C ILE A 636 -16.31 18.74 -12.47
N ARG A 637 -16.39 17.48 -12.05
CA ARG A 637 -16.54 16.37 -12.98
C ARG A 637 -18.01 16.27 -13.38
N PHE A 638 -18.32 16.49 -14.66
CA PHE A 638 -19.69 16.32 -15.16
C PHE A 638 -19.99 14.83 -15.30
N HIS A 639 -20.41 14.19 -14.23
CA HIS A 639 -20.85 12.80 -14.30
C HIS A 639 -22.06 12.65 -15.24
N ASN A 640 -22.05 11.60 -16.07
CA ASN A 640 -23.11 11.31 -17.04
C ASN A 640 -23.38 12.40 -18.11
N SER A 641 -22.49 13.39 -18.25
CA SER A 641 -22.57 14.48 -19.24
C SER A 641 -21.16 14.86 -19.71
N PRO A 642 -20.94 15.36 -20.94
CA PRO A 642 -19.64 15.90 -21.32
C PRO A 642 -19.26 17.11 -20.47
N ASN A 643 -17.96 17.26 -20.17
CA ASN A 643 -17.43 18.46 -19.53
C ASN A 643 -17.53 19.65 -20.50
N PRO A 644 -17.89 20.84 -20.01
CA PRO A 644 -17.92 22.04 -20.84
C PRO A 644 -16.49 22.50 -21.20
N GLU A 645 -16.30 23.03 -22.42
CA GLU A 645 -15.01 23.54 -22.91
C GLU A 645 -14.64 24.93 -22.33
N GLY A 646 -15.50 25.51 -21.48
CA GLY A 646 -15.31 26.84 -20.87
C GLY A 646 -16.38 27.16 -19.81
N PRO A 647 -16.53 28.44 -19.42
CA PRO A 647 -17.52 28.83 -18.43
C PRO A 647 -18.94 28.41 -18.83
N TYR A 648 -19.67 27.81 -17.90
CA TYR A 648 -20.98 27.20 -18.14
C TYR A 648 -22.03 27.68 -17.14
N ASN A 649 -23.30 27.53 -17.47
CA ASN A 649 -24.40 27.78 -16.53
C ASN A 649 -24.61 26.55 -15.63
N PRO A 650 -24.44 26.67 -14.30
CA PRO A 650 -24.52 25.54 -13.38
C PRO A 650 -25.93 24.94 -13.26
N PHE A 651 -26.98 25.73 -13.50
CA PHE A 651 -28.36 25.23 -13.52
C PHE A 651 -28.61 24.39 -14.79
N LYS A 652 -28.10 24.83 -15.94
CA LYS A 652 -28.19 24.04 -17.18
C LYS A 652 -27.30 22.79 -17.14
N ALA A 653 -26.20 22.84 -16.38
CA ALA A 653 -25.39 21.67 -16.08
C ALA A 653 -26.16 20.62 -15.29
N ASP A 654 -26.86 21.00 -14.22
CA ASP A 654 -27.70 20.09 -13.44
C ASP A 654 -28.76 19.38 -14.29
N VAL A 655 -29.43 20.11 -15.19
CA VAL A 655 -30.42 19.55 -16.13
C VAL A 655 -29.78 18.47 -17.00
N SER A 656 -28.56 18.70 -17.50
CA SER A 656 -27.83 17.71 -18.30
C SER A 656 -27.40 16.50 -17.47
N MET A 657 -26.83 16.71 -16.28
CA MET A 657 -26.37 15.65 -15.39
C MET A 657 -27.53 14.76 -14.93
N LEU A 658 -28.64 15.36 -14.46
CA LEU A 658 -29.84 14.61 -14.11
C LEU A 658 -30.44 13.92 -15.35
N GLY A 659 -30.44 14.60 -16.51
CA GLY A 659 -30.84 14.00 -17.77
C GLY A 659 -30.03 12.74 -18.08
N GLY A 660 -28.72 12.73 -17.81
CA GLY A 660 -27.83 11.58 -17.97
C GLY A 660 -28.14 10.44 -16.99
N LEU A 661 -28.34 10.78 -15.72
CA LEU A 661 -28.72 9.81 -14.68
C LEU A 661 -30.07 9.15 -14.99
N LEU A 662 -31.09 9.93 -15.32
CA LEU A 662 -32.42 9.41 -15.65
C LEU A 662 -32.43 8.66 -16.97
N GLU A 663 -31.67 9.12 -17.96
CA GLU A 663 -31.49 8.36 -19.20
C GLU A 663 -30.93 6.98 -18.88
N LEU A 664 -29.87 6.89 -18.08
CA LEU A 664 -29.24 5.63 -17.65
C LEU A 664 -30.22 4.70 -16.92
N ARG A 665 -31.12 5.24 -16.09
CA ARG A 665 -31.97 4.44 -15.20
C ARG A 665 -33.39 4.20 -15.69
N VAL A 666 -33.89 5.00 -16.63
CA VAL A 666 -35.32 4.99 -16.98
C VAL A 666 -35.55 4.72 -18.46
N ARG A 667 -34.65 5.11 -19.36
CA ARG A 667 -34.91 5.04 -20.83
C ARG A 667 -35.09 3.62 -21.38
N HIS A 668 -34.81 2.56 -20.63
CA HIS A 668 -34.93 1.17 -21.08
C HIS A 668 -36.38 0.71 -21.21
N ILE A 669 -37.34 1.52 -20.78
CA ILE A 669 -38.78 1.34 -21.04
C ILE A 669 -39.25 2.12 -22.26
N GLU A 670 -38.37 2.69 -23.10
CA GLU A 670 -38.74 3.47 -24.28
C GLU A 670 -39.60 2.68 -25.30
N ASN A 671 -39.55 1.35 -25.26
CA ASN A 671 -40.45 0.49 -26.04
C ASN A 671 -41.92 0.53 -25.55
N ILE A 672 -42.15 0.91 -24.30
CA ILE A 672 -43.47 1.06 -23.67
C ILE A 672 -43.86 2.55 -23.60
N VAL A 673 -42.88 3.43 -23.37
CA VAL A 673 -43.04 4.90 -23.31
C VAL A 673 -42.08 5.58 -24.31
N PRO A 674 -42.45 5.66 -25.60
CA PRO A 674 -41.55 6.16 -26.66
C PRO A 674 -41.07 7.60 -26.48
N ASP A 675 -41.86 8.44 -25.81
CA ASP A 675 -41.56 9.86 -25.62
C ASP A 675 -40.35 10.13 -24.70
N LEU A 676 -39.90 9.14 -23.91
CA LEU A 676 -38.76 9.28 -23.00
C LEU A 676 -37.42 9.48 -23.72
N GLY A 677 -37.21 8.84 -24.87
CA GLY A 677 -35.97 8.97 -25.63
C GLY A 677 -35.69 10.42 -26.07
N PRO A 678 -36.61 11.05 -26.84
CA PRO A 678 -36.51 12.45 -27.21
C PRO A 678 -36.46 13.40 -26.00
N PHE A 679 -37.16 13.07 -24.92
CA PHE A 679 -37.16 13.87 -23.69
C PHE A 679 -35.76 13.97 -23.07
N PHE A 680 -35.04 12.86 -22.90
CA PHE A 680 -33.69 12.87 -22.35
C PHE A 680 -32.65 13.50 -23.29
N GLU A 681 -32.84 13.36 -24.61
CA GLU A 681 -32.00 14.04 -25.61
C GLU A 681 -32.16 15.56 -25.55
N TRP A 682 -33.37 16.04 -25.29
CA TRP A 682 -33.64 17.47 -25.09
C TRP A 682 -33.00 18.02 -23.81
N MET A 683 -33.07 17.28 -22.69
CA MET A 683 -32.43 17.68 -21.43
C MET A 683 -30.90 17.79 -21.55
N LYS A 684 -30.27 16.90 -22.31
CA LYS A 684 -28.81 16.81 -22.49
C LYS A 684 -28.30 17.47 -23.77
N ASN A 685 -29.01 18.47 -24.28
CA ASN A 685 -28.58 19.15 -25.49
C ASN A 685 -27.17 19.74 -25.31
N ASP A 686 -26.23 19.48 -26.23
CA ASP A 686 -24.86 20.00 -26.13
C ASP A 686 -24.85 21.54 -26.13
N ASP A 687 -25.77 22.14 -26.90
CA ASP A 687 -26.03 23.58 -26.89
C ASP A 687 -26.78 23.97 -25.61
N GLU A 688 -26.08 24.66 -24.70
CA GLU A 688 -26.60 25.08 -23.40
C GLU A 688 -27.88 25.92 -23.50
N GLU A 689 -27.98 26.78 -24.52
CA GLU A 689 -29.13 27.66 -24.73
C GLU A 689 -30.38 26.88 -25.16
N ARG A 690 -30.18 25.69 -25.75
CA ARG A 690 -31.28 24.81 -26.20
C ARG A 690 -31.72 23.81 -25.13
N ARG A 691 -30.95 23.62 -24.06
CA ARG A 691 -31.36 22.78 -22.93
C ARG A 691 -32.58 23.40 -22.23
N PRO A 692 -33.53 22.60 -21.73
CA PRO A 692 -34.66 23.11 -20.95
C PRO A 692 -34.22 23.75 -19.64
N THR A 693 -35.14 24.48 -19.01
CA THR A 693 -35.09 24.74 -17.56
C THR A 693 -35.64 23.53 -16.80
N ALA A 694 -35.35 23.43 -15.50
CA ALA A 694 -35.91 22.37 -14.66
C ALA A 694 -37.45 22.32 -14.71
N SER A 695 -38.12 23.48 -14.65
CA SER A 695 -39.58 23.57 -14.77
C SER A 695 -40.10 23.10 -16.14
N GLN A 696 -39.41 23.44 -17.22
CA GLN A 696 -39.77 22.96 -18.56
C GLN A 696 -39.60 21.44 -18.66
N ALA A 697 -38.53 20.88 -18.09
CA ALA A 697 -38.28 19.44 -18.05
C ALA A 697 -39.37 18.71 -17.24
N LEU A 698 -39.67 19.16 -16.03
CA LEU A 698 -40.72 18.56 -15.19
C LEU A 698 -42.10 18.67 -15.85
N HIS A 699 -42.47 19.83 -16.37
CA HIS A 699 -43.75 20.02 -17.05
C HIS A 699 -43.91 19.06 -18.24
N ARG A 700 -42.86 18.91 -19.07
CA ARG A 700 -42.88 17.99 -20.21
C ARG A 700 -42.97 16.54 -19.76
N PHE A 701 -42.25 16.17 -18.71
CA PHE A 701 -42.33 14.82 -18.13
C PHE A 701 -43.72 14.50 -17.59
N LEU A 702 -44.37 15.44 -16.90
CA LEU A 702 -45.74 15.26 -16.39
C LEU A 702 -46.77 15.09 -17.52
N GLN A 703 -46.59 15.75 -18.66
CA GLN A 703 -47.42 15.50 -19.85
C GLN A 703 -47.23 14.08 -20.39
N ILE A 704 -45.98 13.59 -20.44
CA ILE A 704 -45.68 12.21 -20.85
C ILE A 704 -46.29 11.22 -19.86
N TYR A 705 -46.18 11.49 -18.56
CA TYR A 705 -46.75 10.62 -17.53
C TYR A 705 -48.29 10.59 -17.62
N ALA A 706 -48.95 11.74 -17.75
CA ALA A 706 -50.41 11.84 -17.83
C ALA A 706 -51.01 11.19 -19.10
N SER A 707 -50.22 10.95 -20.15
CA SER A 707 -50.69 10.30 -21.38
C SER A 707 -50.66 8.76 -21.32
N LEU A 708 -50.05 8.17 -20.30
CA LEU A 708 -49.89 6.71 -20.18
C LEU A 708 -51.20 6.03 -19.75
N SER A 709 -51.54 4.93 -20.42
CA SER A 709 -52.68 4.11 -20.02
C SER A 709 -52.39 3.29 -18.75
N PRO A 710 -53.42 2.84 -18.03
CA PRO A 710 -53.25 1.92 -16.90
C PRO A 710 -52.48 0.65 -17.27
N GLU A 711 -52.64 0.13 -18.49
CA GLU A 711 -51.89 -1.04 -18.98
C GLU A 711 -50.41 -0.73 -19.14
N GLN A 712 -50.04 0.44 -19.68
CA GLN A 712 -48.65 0.86 -19.79
C GLN A 712 -48.00 1.05 -18.42
N LEU A 713 -48.70 1.67 -17.48
CA LEU A 713 -48.20 1.90 -16.12
C LEU A 713 -47.99 0.60 -15.33
N ASN A 714 -48.84 -0.40 -15.55
CA ASN A 714 -48.74 -1.71 -14.91
C ASN A 714 -47.86 -2.72 -15.67
N ALA A 715 -47.29 -2.33 -16.82
CA ALA A 715 -46.42 -3.21 -17.59
C ALA A 715 -45.15 -3.58 -16.79
N GLU A 716 -44.75 -4.84 -16.87
CA GLU A 716 -43.56 -5.33 -16.17
C GLU A 716 -42.28 -4.72 -16.76
N VAL A 717 -41.38 -4.32 -15.88
CA VAL A 717 -40.03 -3.89 -16.22
C VAL A 717 -39.11 -5.10 -16.33
N THR A 718 -38.56 -5.32 -17.53
CA THR A 718 -37.70 -6.46 -17.86
C THR A 718 -36.21 -6.11 -17.98
N GLY A 719 -35.85 -4.83 -17.92
CA GLY A 719 -34.46 -4.35 -17.95
C GLY A 719 -34.13 -3.52 -16.71
N SER A 720 -32.86 -3.44 -16.32
CA SER A 720 -32.43 -2.80 -15.07
C SER A 720 -31.73 -1.45 -15.26
N ARG A 721 -31.26 -1.15 -16.47
CA ARG A 721 -30.68 0.13 -16.87
C ARG A 721 -30.72 0.27 -18.37
N TRP A 722 -30.88 1.50 -18.82
CA TRP A 722 -30.62 1.86 -20.20
C TRP A 722 -29.16 2.25 -20.29
N ARG A 723 -28.41 1.57 -21.14
CA ARG A 723 -27.16 2.15 -21.61
C ARG A 723 -27.41 2.55 -23.04
N LYS A 724 -26.80 3.64 -23.49
CA LYS A 724 -26.78 4.01 -24.91
C LYS A 724 -26.06 2.87 -25.66
N ALA A 725 -26.75 1.78 -25.95
CA ALA A 725 -26.31 0.66 -26.76
C ALA A 725 -26.75 0.92 -28.19
N SER A 726 -25.81 0.83 -29.14
CA SER A 726 -26.16 0.93 -30.54
C SER A 726 -27.15 -0.18 -30.83
N THR A 727 -28.38 0.28 -31.08
CA THR A 727 -29.68 -0.21 -30.60
C THR A 727 -29.77 -1.73 -30.55
N LEU A 728 -30.54 -2.33 -29.62
CA LEU A 728 -31.54 -3.34 -30.00
C LEU A 728 -32.39 -3.81 -28.79
N VAL A 729 -33.70 -3.51 -28.85
CA VAL A 729 -34.75 -4.36 -28.28
C VAL A 729 -35.47 -5.04 -29.44
N VAL A 730 -35.62 -6.36 -29.35
CA VAL A 730 -36.44 -7.19 -30.24
C VAL A 730 -37.76 -7.46 -29.53
N ALA A 731 -38.89 -7.19 -30.17
CA ALA A 731 -40.13 -7.90 -29.88
C ALA A 731 -40.64 -8.48 -31.21
N PHE A 732 -40.64 -9.80 -31.29
CA PHE A 732 -41.13 -10.56 -32.44
C PHE A 732 -42.63 -10.35 -32.59
N THR A 733 -43.08 -9.87 -33.74
CA THR A 733 -43.97 -10.64 -34.64
C THR A 733 -44.31 -9.80 -35.87
N SER A 734 -44.19 -10.45 -37.03
CA SER A 734 -44.69 -10.04 -38.36
C SER A 734 -44.01 -8.87 -39.09
N GLY A 735 -43.52 -9.18 -40.30
CA GLY A 735 -43.52 -8.24 -41.42
C GLY A 735 -42.34 -7.27 -41.54
N PHE A 736 -41.32 -7.69 -42.29
CA PHE A 736 -40.52 -6.90 -43.25
C PHE A 736 -40.22 -5.39 -43.03
N VAL A 737 -38.91 -5.09 -43.15
CA VAL A 737 -38.20 -3.84 -43.49
C VAL A 737 -37.46 -3.14 -42.33
N MET A 738 -36.15 -3.38 -42.31
CA MET A 738 -35.13 -2.75 -41.46
C MET A 738 -34.96 -1.25 -41.77
N LYS A 739 -35.00 -0.41 -40.73
CA LYS A 739 -34.26 0.88 -40.69
C LYS A 739 -33.66 1.10 -39.30
N SER A 740 -32.33 0.99 -39.20
CA SER A 740 -31.55 1.25 -37.98
C SER A 740 -31.14 2.71 -37.88
N SER A 741 -31.14 3.29 -36.67
CA SER A 741 -30.75 4.69 -36.42
C SER A 741 -29.39 4.86 -35.70
N ARG A 742 -28.64 3.79 -35.43
CA ARG A 742 -27.21 3.90 -35.08
C ARG A 742 -26.40 3.43 -36.26
N LYS A 743 -25.50 4.29 -36.77
CA LYS A 743 -24.57 3.94 -37.83
C LYS A 743 -23.84 2.69 -37.37
N LEU A 744 -24.21 1.56 -37.96
CA LEU A 744 -23.50 0.30 -37.80
C LEU A 744 -22.10 0.57 -38.33
N ARG A 745 -21.15 0.89 -37.45
CA ARG A 745 -19.76 0.97 -37.84
C ARG A 745 -19.32 -0.47 -38.05
N THR A 746 -19.02 -0.79 -39.29
CA THR A 746 -18.48 -2.09 -39.64
C THR A 746 -17.10 -2.22 -39.01
N LEU A 747 -16.94 -3.17 -38.10
CA LEU A 747 -15.62 -3.54 -37.58
C LEU A 747 -14.75 -4.05 -38.71
N ARG A 748 -13.45 -3.79 -38.62
CA ARG A 748 -12.46 -4.40 -39.50
C ARG A 748 -12.20 -5.83 -39.02
N LEU A 749 -12.84 -6.81 -39.67
CA LEU A 749 -12.67 -8.24 -39.45
C LEU A 749 -12.62 -8.97 -40.81
N ASP A 750 -12.16 -10.20 -40.90
CA ASP A 750 -11.91 -10.81 -42.22
C ASP A 750 -13.20 -11.25 -42.95
N SER A 751 -14.18 -11.74 -42.19
CA SER A 751 -15.45 -12.24 -42.75
C SER A 751 -16.56 -11.20 -42.67
N LEU A 752 -17.32 -11.00 -43.76
CA LEU A 752 -18.52 -10.14 -43.75
C LEU A 752 -19.51 -10.53 -42.64
N TRP A 753 -19.67 -11.83 -42.38
CA TRP A 753 -20.54 -12.32 -41.31
C TRP A 753 -19.99 -12.02 -39.92
N GLU A 754 -18.68 -12.17 -39.72
CA GLU A 754 -18.05 -11.77 -38.45
C GLU A 754 -18.12 -10.26 -38.25
N ARG A 755 -17.86 -9.47 -39.30
CA ARG A 755 -18.05 -8.01 -39.27
C ARG A 755 -19.45 -7.68 -38.80
N LEU A 756 -20.48 -8.27 -39.39
CA LEU A 756 -21.87 -7.99 -39.02
C LEU A 756 -22.20 -8.43 -37.58
N ILE A 757 -21.85 -9.66 -37.19
CA ILE A 757 -22.14 -10.21 -35.86
C ILE A 757 -21.40 -9.44 -34.78
N TRP A 758 -20.12 -9.13 -34.97
CA TRP A 758 -19.32 -8.42 -33.98
C TRP A 758 -19.60 -6.93 -33.96
N SER A 759 -19.88 -6.30 -35.11
CA SER A 759 -20.38 -4.91 -35.11
C SER A 759 -21.69 -4.81 -34.35
N PHE A 760 -22.56 -5.82 -34.46
CA PHE A 760 -23.82 -5.90 -33.73
C PHE A 760 -23.64 -6.27 -32.24
N ARG A 761 -22.69 -7.16 -31.90
CA ARG A 761 -22.36 -7.46 -30.50
C ARG A 761 -21.73 -6.25 -29.82
N LEU A 762 -20.80 -5.58 -30.48
CA LEU A 762 -20.18 -4.34 -30.01
C LEU A 762 -21.22 -3.23 -29.92
N SER A 763 -22.18 -3.18 -30.86
CA SER A 763 -23.26 -2.22 -30.80
C SER A 763 -24.09 -2.40 -29.53
N ARG A 764 -24.32 -3.64 -29.10
CA ARG A 764 -25.08 -4.01 -27.89
C ARG A 764 -24.32 -3.83 -26.57
N LEU A 765 -23.05 -3.46 -26.58
CA LEU A 765 -22.32 -3.20 -25.34
C LEU A 765 -22.91 -2.01 -24.61
N GLU A 766 -23.09 -2.20 -23.31
CA GLU A 766 -23.58 -1.16 -22.42
C GLU A 766 -22.47 -0.14 -22.10
N TYR A 767 -21.19 -0.53 -22.07
CA TYR A 767 -20.07 0.38 -21.79
C TYR A 767 -19.29 0.72 -23.06
N GLN A 768 -18.48 1.77 -23.01
CA GLN A 768 -17.56 2.09 -24.10
C GLN A 768 -16.43 1.07 -24.11
N PHE A 769 -16.43 0.20 -25.12
CA PHE A 769 -15.33 -0.72 -25.36
C PHE A 769 -14.06 0.06 -25.70
N PRO A 770 -12.90 -0.22 -25.07
CA PRO A 770 -11.63 0.43 -25.38
C PRO A 770 -11.18 0.06 -26.80
N ARG A 771 -10.89 1.04 -27.65
CA ARG A 771 -10.71 0.86 -29.11
C ARG A 771 -9.34 1.25 -29.62
N THR A 772 -8.61 2.05 -28.87
CA THR A 772 -7.22 2.42 -29.18
C THR A 772 -6.27 1.63 -28.31
N PHE A 773 -5.00 1.55 -28.69
CA PHE A 773 -3.97 0.92 -27.85
C PHE A 773 -3.86 1.63 -26.49
N GLU A 774 -3.91 2.95 -26.49
CA GLU A 774 -3.80 3.84 -25.32
C GLU A 774 -5.01 3.72 -24.36
N ASP A 775 -6.21 3.36 -24.84
CA ASP A 775 -7.39 3.15 -23.99
C ASP A 775 -7.19 2.03 -22.95
N TRP A 776 -6.23 1.13 -23.19
CA TRP A 776 -5.89 0.01 -22.33
C TRP A 776 -4.74 0.30 -21.35
N ASP A 777 -4.13 1.49 -21.38
CA ASP A 777 -3.18 1.94 -20.34
C ASP A 777 -3.93 2.37 -19.09
N ASN A 778 -3.47 2.00 -17.90
CA ASN A 778 -4.06 2.43 -16.64
C ASN A 778 -2.99 2.99 -15.69
N ASP A 779 -2.40 4.12 -16.08
CA ASP A 779 -1.27 4.73 -15.38
C ASP A 779 -1.64 5.29 -13.98
N ASP A 780 -2.93 5.49 -13.70
CA ASP A 780 -3.45 6.08 -12.46
C ASP A 780 -4.02 5.06 -11.46
N PHE A 781 -3.94 3.75 -11.77
CA PHE A 781 -4.55 2.66 -10.97
C PHE A 781 -6.05 2.87 -10.69
N ASP A 782 -6.80 3.43 -11.65
CA ASP A 782 -8.23 3.71 -11.52
C ASP A 782 -9.03 2.39 -11.43
N PRO A 783 -9.69 2.09 -10.29
CA PRO A 783 -10.42 0.83 -10.10
C PRO A 783 -11.58 0.64 -11.08
N ASP A 784 -12.21 1.73 -11.53
CA ASP A 784 -13.31 1.66 -12.50
C ASP A 784 -12.80 1.35 -13.90
N LYS A 785 -11.62 1.88 -14.24
CA LYS A 785 -10.91 1.57 -15.49
C LYS A 785 -10.46 0.12 -15.51
N ILE A 786 -9.92 -0.41 -14.41
CA ILE A 786 -9.59 -1.85 -14.27
C ILE A 786 -10.84 -2.71 -14.53
N GLN A 787 -11.97 -2.38 -13.90
CA GLN A 787 -13.22 -3.10 -14.13
C GLN A 787 -13.73 -2.99 -15.57
N LEU A 788 -13.53 -1.85 -16.23
CA LEU A 788 -13.86 -1.64 -17.64
C LEU A 788 -13.02 -2.54 -18.56
N LEU A 789 -11.70 -2.60 -18.33
CA LEU A 789 -10.76 -3.42 -19.11
C LEU A 789 -11.02 -4.92 -18.89
N TRP A 790 -11.38 -5.34 -17.67
CA TRP A 790 -11.84 -6.71 -17.42
C TRP A 790 -13.13 -7.05 -18.18
N LYS A 791 -14.11 -6.13 -18.19
CA LYS A 791 -15.33 -6.32 -18.99
C LYS A 791 -15.01 -6.41 -20.48
N ALA A 792 -14.02 -5.67 -20.98
CA ALA A 792 -13.57 -5.73 -22.36
C ALA A 792 -12.97 -7.10 -22.71
N TRP A 793 -12.12 -7.68 -21.86
CA TRP A 793 -11.62 -9.05 -22.02
C TRP A 793 -12.76 -10.09 -22.01
N GLU A 794 -13.74 -9.95 -21.10
CA GLU A 794 -14.93 -10.82 -21.07
C GLU A 794 -15.78 -10.70 -22.35
N PHE A 795 -15.87 -9.51 -22.95
CA PHE A 795 -16.55 -9.32 -24.23
C PHE A 795 -15.81 -10.00 -25.39
N LEU A 796 -14.48 -9.97 -25.38
CA LEU A 796 -13.65 -10.64 -26.38
C LEU A 796 -13.60 -12.17 -26.20
N ARG A 797 -14.03 -12.72 -25.05
CA ARG A 797 -14.05 -14.16 -24.79
C ARG A 797 -14.67 -15.00 -25.92
N PRO A 798 -15.91 -14.74 -26.39
CA PRO A 798 -16.47 -15.48 -27.51
C PRO A 798 -15.76 -15.26 -28.86
N PHE A 799 -15.01 -14.16 -29.03
CA PHE A 799 -14.24 -13.86 -30.24
C PHE A 799 -13.01 -14.73 -30.32
N PHE A 800 -12.27 -14.80 -29.21
CA PHE A 800 -11.15 -15.71 -29.06
C PHE A 800 -11.59 -17.17 -29.10
N ALA A 801 -12.75 -17.51 -28.52
CA ALA A 801 -13.30 -18.86 -28.58
C ALA A 801 -13.58 -19.33 -30.01
N SER A 802 -14.07 -18.46 -30.91
CA SER A 802 -14.30 -18.82 -32.33
C SER A 802 -12.98 -19.10 -33.07
N ARG A 803 -11.90 -18.43 -32.66
CA ARG A 803 -10.52 -18.65 -33.14
C ARG A 803 -9.81 -19.81 -32.44
N GLY A 804 -10.48 -20.48 -31.51
CA GLY A 804 -9.96 -21.66 -30.83
C GLY A 804 -9.24 -21.39 -29.52
N TYR A 805 -9.39 -20.19 -28.96
CA TYR A 805 -8.79 -19.79 -27.69
C TYR A 805 -9.85 -19.64 -26.59
N ILE A 806 -9.73 -20.45 -25.55
CA ILE A 806 -10.57 -20.42 -24.37
C ILE A 806 -9.88 -19.53 -23.33
N LEU A 807 -10.33 -18.29 -23.20
CA LEU A 807 -9.81 -17.37 -22.19
C LEU A 807 -10.03 -17.94 -20.77
N TYR A 808 -9.12 -17.64 -19.85
CA TYR A 808 -9.29 -17.90 -18.43
C TYR A 808 -10.36 -16.98 -17.84
N LYS A 809 -10.92 -17.37 -16.70
CA LYS A 809 -11.87 -16.58 -15.92
C LYS A 809 -11.19 -15.95 -14.72
N LYS A 810 -11.54 -14.71 -14.41
CA LYS A 810 -11.10 -14.06 -13.18
C LYS A 810 -11.68 -14.75 -11.95
N LEU A 811 -10.85 -14.99 -10.95
CA LEU A 811 -11.29 -15.52 -9.66
C LEU A 811 -11.99 -14.42 -8.83
N PRO A 812 -13.11 -14.74 -8.14
CA PRO A 812 -13.76 -13.79 -7.24
C PRO A 812 -12.80 -13.33 -6.15
N ASN A 813 -12.74 -12.01 -5.89
CA ASN A 813 -11.90 -11.41 -4.85
C ASN A 813 -10.38 -11.71 -4.98
N SER A 814 -9.90 -12.02 -6.17
CA SER A 814 -8.48 -12.27 -6.45
C SER A 814 -8.06 -11.58 -7.77
N ASP A 815 -6.78 -11.20 -7.85
CA ASP A 815 -6.13 -10.67 -9.06
C ASP A 815 -5.51 -11.78 -9.89
N ALA A 816 -6.16 -12.95 -9.92
CA ALA A 816 -5.70 -14.12 -10.66
C ALA A 816 -6.75 -14.66 -11.63
N LEU A 817 -6.27 -15.23 -12.72
CA LEU A 817 -7.03 -15.89 -13.77
C LEU A 817 -6.90 -17.41 -13.64
N ALA A 818 -8.00 -18.13 -13.72
CA ALA A 818 -8.03 -19.59 -13.67
C ALA A 818 -8.74 -20.17 -14.91
N PRO A 819 -8.34 -21.38 -15.37
CA PRO A 819 -9.04 -22.06 -16.46
C PRO A 819 -10.49 -22.40 -16.08
N LEU A 820 -11.38 -22.44 -17.07
CA LEU A 820 -12.81 -22.72 -16.89
C LEU A 820 -13.15 -24.20 -16.62
N SER A 821 -12.20 -25.13 -16.82
CA SER A 821 -12.41 -26.57 -16.72
C SER A 821 -11.20 -27.30 -16.09
N THR A 822 -11.39 -28.57 -15.70
CA THR A 822 -10.37 -29.47 -15.14
C THR A 822 -9.07 -29.52 -15.96
N PRO A 823 -7.94 -29.97 -15.36
CA PRO A 823 -6.62 -29.96 -16.02
C PRO A 823 -6.69 -30.56 -17.43
N GLY A 824 -6.01 -29.91 -18.38
CA GLY A 824 -5.90 -30.37 -19.76
C GLY A 824 -5.25 -31.76 -19.87
N PRO A 825 -5.17 -32.34 -21.08
CA PRO A 825 -4.59 -33.66 -21.31
C PRO A 825 -3.20 -33.80 -20.65
N ALA A 826 -2.86 -35.04 -20.25
CA ALA A 826 -1.59 -35.35 -19.60
C ALA A 826 -0.38 -34.91 -20.46
N PRO A 827 0.77 -34.57 -19.84
CA PRO A 827 1.98 -34.23 -20.57
C PRO A 827 2.30 -35.30 -21.62
N GLY A 828 2.54 -34.88 -22.86
CA GLY A 828 2.77 -35.72 -24.03
C GLY A 828 3.27 -34.88 -25.20
N ASP A 829 3.19 -35.41 -26.43
CA ASP A 829 3.74 -34.83 -27.69
C ASP A 829 3.33 -33.37 -28.02
N LEU A 830 2.44 -32.76 -27.21
CA LEU A 830 2.00 -31.37 -27.30
C LEU A 830 2.97 -30.36 -26.64
N ASP A 831 3.89 -30.82 -25.78
CA ASP A 831 4.87 -29.99 -25.06
C ASP A 831 6.15 -29.76 -25.90
N THR A 832 5.98 -29.25 -27.11
CA THR A 832 7.08 -28.91 -28.03
C THR A 832 7.23 -27.40 -28.17
N TYR A 833 8.47 -26.90 -28.11
CA TYR A 833 8.79 -25.48 -28.33
C TYR A 833 8.15 -25.03 -29.66
N PRO A 834 7.41 -23.93 -29.70
CA PRO A 834 7.47 -22.79 -28.78
C PRO A 834 6.61 -22.89 -27.52
N TYR A 835 5.75 -23.91 -27.38
CA TYR A 835 4.89 -24.05 -26.22
C TYR A 835 5.68 -24.49 -24.99
N ALA A 836 5.33 -23.93 -23.83
CA ALA A 836 5.97 -24.29 -22.58
C ALA A 836 5.51 -25.69 -22.15
N ARG A 837 6.44 -26.47 -21.59
CA ARG A 837 6.19 -27.81 -21.08
C ARG A 837 5.52 -27.79 -19.71
N ARG A 838 4.54 -28.66 -19.51
CA ARG A 838 3.82 -28.79 -18.24
C ARG A 838 4.59 -29.66 -17.25
N ILE A 839 4.86 -29.14 -16.05
CA ILE A 839 5.69 -29.85 -15.05
C ILE A 839 4.90 -30.96 -14.31
N SER A 840 3.57 -30.84 -14.17
CA SER A 840 2.71 -31.84 -13.52
C SER A 840 1.30 -31.91 -14.13
N PRO A 841 0.72 -33.11 -14.33
CA PRO A 841 -0.64 -33.30 -14.83
C PRO A 841 -1.75 -32.90 -13.84
N GLU A 842 -1.46 -32.84 -12.54
CA GLU A 842 -2.51 -32.85 -11.50
C GLU A 842 -3.05 -31.48 -11.14
N HIS A 843 -2.32 -30.40 -11.43
CA HIS A 843 -2.73 -29.02 -11.12
C HIS A 843 -2.50 -28.09 -12.32
N THR A 844 -3.43 -27.14 -12.55
CA THR A 844 -3.18 -26.02 -13.47
C THR A 844 -2.98 -24.76 -12.63
N PRO A 845 -1.82 -24.11 -12.68
CA PRO A 845 -1.57 -22.90 -11.88
C PRO A 845 -2.43 -21.73 -12.36
N GLU A 846 -2.97 -21.00 -11.39
CA GLU A 846 -3.56 -19.68 -11.60
C GLU A 846 -2.52 -18.76 -12.28
N LEU A 847 -3.00 -17.84 -13.11
CA LEU A 847 -2.17 -16.83 -13.76
C LEU A 847 -2.44 -15.47 -13.10
N PRO A 848 -1.49 -14.87 -12.36
CA PRO A 848 -1.69 -13.53 -11.81
C PRO A 848 -1.90 -12.52 -12.94
N ILE A 849 -2.81 -11.59 -12.75
CA ILE A 849 -3.04 -10.47 -13.67
C ILE A 849 -1.88 -9.49 -13.48
N VAL A 850 -0.96 -9.48 -14.44
CA VAL A 850 0.28 -8.67 -14.39
C VAL A 850 0.18 -7.35 -15.16
N SER A 851 -0.80 -7.23 -16.06
CA SER A 851 -1.07 -6.04 -16.87
C SER A 851 -2.50 -6.09 -17.41
N ASP A 852 -3.17 -4.94 -17.54
CA ASP A 852 -4.51 -4.86 -18.11
C ASP A 852 -4.56 -5.23 -19.61
N ARG A 853 -3.40 -5.26 -20.28
CA ARG A 853 -3.23 -5.67 -21.68
C ARG A 853 -2.95 -7.16 -21.89
N VAL A 854 -2.84 -7.96 -20.83
CA VAL A 854 -2.46 -9.38 -20.92
C VAL A 854 -3.55 -10.26 -20.32
N TRP A 855 -3.90 -11.34 -21.02
CA TRP A 855 -4.88 -12.33 -20.54
C TRP A 855 -4.44 -13.76 -20.81
N GLY A 856 -4.71 -14.67 -19.86
CA GLY A 856 -4.41 -16.11 -20.01
C GLY A 856 -5.48 -16.85 -20.82
N ALA A 857 -5.07 -17.84 -21.62
CA ALA A 857 -5.99 -18.68 -22.39
C ALA A 857 -5.42 -20.09 -22.66
N ARG A 858 -6.28 -20.99 -23.13
CA ARG A 858 -5.91 -22.28 -23.75
C ARG A 858 -6.29 -22.31 -25.21
N ASP A 859 -5.50 -22.97 -26.04
CA ASP A 859 -5.93 -23.25 -27.42
C ASP A 859 -6.80 -24.54 -27.52
N ARG A 860 -7.21 -24.90 -28.75
CA ARG A 860 -8.06 -26.08 -29.02
C ARG A 860 -7.43 -27.41 -28.62
N GLN A 861 -6.10 -27.47 -28.57
CA GLN A 861 -5.35 -28.67 -28.18
C GLN A 861 -5.12 -28.72 -26.67
N GLY A 862 -5.51 -27.67 -25.93
CA GLY A 862 -5.34 -27.55 -24.49
C GLY A 862 -3.98 -27.00 -24.08
N ARG A 863 -3.19 -26.45 -25.02
CA ARG A 863 -1.89 -25.83 -24.74
C ARG A 863 -2.09 -24.45 -24.12
N GLU A 864 -1.24 -24.08 -23.18
CA GLU A 864 -1.36 -22.81 -22.44
C GLU A 864 -0.72 -21.65 -23.21
N VAL A 865 -1.48 -20.58 -23.38
CA VAL A 865 -1.06 -19.36 -24.09
C VAL A 865 -1.41 -18.11 -23.29
N ILE A 866 -0.73 -17.02 -23.60
CA ILE A 866 -1.08 -15.66 -23.18
C ILE A 866 -1.47 -14.86 -24.41
N ILE A 867 -2.38 -13.91 -24.23
CA ILE A 867 -2.83 -13.00 -25.27
C ILE A 867 -2.52 -11.60 -24.79
N LYS A 868 -1.63 -10.89 -25.50
CA LYS A 868 -1.23 -9.51 -25.18
C LYS A 868 -1.73 -8.56 -26.26
N LEU A 869 -2.37 -7.46 -25.87
CA LEU A 869 -2.60 -6.34 -26.77
C LEU A 869 -1.26 -5.63 -27.01
N VAL A 870 -0.74 -5.68 -28.23
CA VAL A 870 0.61 -5.18 -28.57
C VAL A 870 0.58 -3.92 -29.42
N SER A 871 -0.51 -3.67 -30.17
CA SER A 871 -0.60 -2.51 -31.05
C SER A 871 -2.03 -2.23 -31.50
N GLN A 872 -2.16 -1.18 -32.31
CA GLN A 872 -3.29 -0.93 -33.18
C GLN A 872 -2.86 -0.85 -34.65
N VAL A 873 -3.78 -1.12 -35.59
CA VAL A 873 -3.50 -1.24 -37.03
C VAL A 873 -3.13 0.13 -37.63
N ASP A 874 -3.90 1.17 -37.30
CA ASP A 874 -3.72 2.50 -37.88
C ASP A 874 -2.48 3.24 -37.34
N LYS A 875 -1.95 2.83 -36.18
CA LYS A 875 -0.75 3.40 -35.55
C LYS A 875 0.09 2.27 -34.93
N PRO A 876 0.89 1.55 -35.75
CA PRO A 876 1.71 0.44 -35.30
C PRO A 876 2.73 0.85 -34.22
N THR A 877 2.77 0.14 -33.09
CA THR A 877 3.76 0.33 -32.03
C THR A 877 5.11 -0.31 -32.40
N ASN A 878 6.19 0.11 -31.73
CA ASN A 878 7.50 -0.54 -31.89
C ASN A 878 7.45 -2.01 -31.46
N GLU A 879 6.77 -2.33 -30.35
CA GLU A 879 6.59 -3.72 -29.88
C GLU A 879 6.02 -4.63 -30.97
N TYR A 880 4.95 -4.21 -31.64
CA TYR A 880 4.36 -5.00 -32.71
C TYR A 880 5.28 -5.15 -33.93
N LYS A 881 5.93 -4.07 -34.37
CA LYS A 881 6.89 -4.11 -35.49
C LYS A 881 8.07 -5.04 -35.19
N ILE A 882 8.59 -4.99 -33.96
CA ILE A 882 9.67 -5.85 -33.49
C ILE A 882 9.20 -7.30 -33.48
N LEU A 883 8.05 -7.61 -32.87
CA LEU A 883 7.51 -8.96 -32.81
C LEU A 883 7.21 -9.53 -34.20
N GLN A 884 6.73 -8.71 -35.15
CA GLN A 884 6.56 -9.13 -36.54
C GLN A 884 7.89 -9.49 -37.18
N ARG A 885 8.90 -8.62 -37.04
CA ARG A 885 10.22 -8.80 -37.64
C ARG A 885 10.95 -10.01 -37.05
N SER A 886 10.96 -10.14 -35.72
CA SER A 886 11.64 -11.25 -35.05
C SER A 886 10.95 -12.60 -35.24
N ASN A 887 9.68 -12.62 -35.63
CA ASN A 887 8.93 -13.85 -35.92
C ASN A 887 8.75 -14.14 -37.41
N ASP A 888 9.32 -13.33 -38.30
CA ASP A 888 9.39 -13.65 -39.74
C ASP A 888 10.24 -14.90 -39.98
N ASP A 889 9.91 -15.69 -41.00
CA ASP A 889 10.52 -17.01 -41.26
C ASP A 889 12.06 -16.93 -41.35
N THR A 890 12.58 -15.81 -41.84
CA THR A 890 14.02 -15.54 -41.96
C THR A 890 14.69 -15.40 -40.60
N LEU A 891 14.26 -14.42 -39.79
CA LEU A 891 14.86 -14.08 -38.50
C LEU A 891 14.47 -15.03 -37.39
N ARG A 892 13.32 -15.69 -37.49
CA ARG A 892 12.88 -16.73 -36.55
C ARG A 892 13.80 -17.96 -36.57
N SER A 893 14.48 -18.20 -37.69
CA SER A 893 15.43 -19.30 -37.84
C SER A 893 16.85 -18.97 -37.35
N ASP A 894 17.13 -17.71 -37.01
CA ASP A 894 18.42 -17.31 -36.43
C ASP A 894 18.59 -17.96 -35.05
N PRO A 895 19.65 -18.76 -34.81
CA PRO A 895 19.85 -19.44 -33.54
C PRO A 895 20.05 -18.49 -32.35
N ARG A 896 20.36 -17.21 -32.60
CA ARG A 896 20.53 -16.18 -31.56
C ARG A 896 19.22 -15.51 -31.17
N ASN A 897 18.15 -15.75 -31.92
CA ASN A 897 16.86 -15.14 -31.69
C ASN A 897 16.12 -15.83 -30.52
N HIS A 898 16.40 -15.36 -29.30
CA HIS A 898 15.63 -15.74 -28.10
C HIS A 898 14.50 -14.75 -27.81
N THR A 899 13.82 -14.22 -28.83
CA THR A 899 12.60 -13.42 -28.63
C THR A 899 11.38 -14.33 -28.48
N ILE A 900 10.33 -13.86 -27.81
CA ILE A 900 9.12 -14.67 -27.65
C ILE A 900 8.49 -15.01 -29.00
N CYS A 901 8.17 -16.28 -29.17
CA CYS A 901 7.48 -16.76 -30.34
C CYS A 901 6.03 -16.27 -30.32
N VAL A 902 5.62 -15.53 -31.35
CA VAL A 902 4.22 -15.23 -31.62
C VAL A 902 3.64 -16.39 -32.41
N VAL A 903 2.60 -17.03 -31.85
CA VAL A 903 1.84 -18.11 -32.51
C VAL A 903 1.04 -17.52 -33.65
N GLU A 904 0.32 -16.44 -33.39
CA GLU A 904 -0.41 -15.66 -34.38
C GLU A 904 -0.70 -14.25 -33.87
N PHE A 905 -0.93 -13.33 -34.81
CA PHE A 905 -1.54 -12.04 -34.51
C PHE A 905 -3.02 -12.09 -34.82
N VAL A 906 -3.85 -11.79 -33.82
CA VAL A 906 -5.30 -11.75 -33.93
C VAL A 906 -5.75 -10.29 -33.99
N LEU A 907 -6.42 -9.91 -35.07
CA LEU A 907 -6.96 -8.57 -35.24
C LEU A 907 -8.42 -8.50 -34.79
N PHE A 908 -8.75 -7.51 -33.98
CA PHE A 908 -10.13 -7.15 -33.65
C PHE A 908 -10.34 -5.65 -33.89
N ASP A 909 -11.06 -5.32 -34.97
CA ASP A 909 -11.24 -3.94 -35.43
C ASP A 909 -9.90 -3.22 -35.68
N ASN A 910 -9.53 -2.26 -34.83
CA ASN A 910 -8.25 -1.57 -34.93
C ASN A 910 -7.18 -2.16 -33.99
N LEU A 911 -7.51 -3.13 -33.14
CA LEU A 911 -6.59 -3.68 -32.13
C LEU A 911 -5.85 -4.91 -32.66
N VAL A 912 -4.58 -5.02 -32.31
CA VAL A 912 -3.70 -6.15 -32.69
C VAL A 912 -3.25 -6.87 -31.43
N PHE A 913 -3.71 -8.12 -31.29
CA PHE A 913 -3.35 -9.00 -30.18
C PHE A 913 -2.31 -10.01 -30.64
N ALA A 914 -1.23 -10.19 -29.89
CA ALA A 914 -0.28 -11.27 -30.08
C ALA A 914 -0.67 -12.45 -29.19
N VAL A 915 -0.84 -13.63 -29.78
CA VAL A 915 -0.99 -14.89 -29.05
C VAL A 915 0.38 -15.52 -28.91
N MET A 916 0.80 -15.78 -27.68
CA MET A 916 2.14 -16.27 -27.36
C MET A 916 2.07 -17.45 -26.37
N PRO A 917 3.06 -18.34 -26.34
CA PRO A 917 3.17 -19.37 -25.31
C PRO A 917 3.17 -18.78 -23.89
N ARG A 918 2.51 -19.46 -22.94
CA ARG A 918 2.63 -19.13 -21.52
C ARG A 918 4.00 -19.57 -21.00
N LEU A 919 4.91 -18.63 -20.79
CA LEU A 919 6.23 -18.89 -20.21
C LEU A 919 6.21 -18.75 -18.68
N LEU A 920 7.12 -19.43 -17.99
CA LEU A 920 7.46 -19.11 -16.61
C LEU A 920 8.41 -17.91 -16.61
N LEU A 921 7.90 -16.74 -16.23
CA LEU A 921 8.67 -15.51 -16.11
C LEU A 921 9.68 -15.61 -14.97
N GLU A 922 10.90 -15.09 -15.10
CA GLU A 922 11.92 -15.12 -14.05
C GLU A 922 11.48 -14.31 -12.79
N TYR A 923 10.60 -13.30 -12.94
CA TYR A 923 9.97 -12.55 -11.84
C TYR A 923 8.59 -11.98 -12.24
N PRO A 924 7.49 -12.16 -11.47
CA PRO A 924 6.18 -11.59 -11.82
C PRO A 924 6.07 -10.09 -11.45
N ALA A 925 5.40 -9.30 -12.28
CA ALA A 925 5.31 -7.83 -12.16
C ALA A 925 4.38 -7.29 -11.04
N SER A 926 3.59 -8.12 -10.35
CA SER A 926 2.63 -7.64 -9.35
C SER A 926 3.28 -7.38 -7.97
N GLN A 927 3.11 -6.15 -7.45
CA GLN A 927 3.61 -5.76 -6.12
C GLN A 927 2.90 -6.49 -4.95
N SER A 928 1.76 -7.13 -5.20
CA SER A 928 1.01 -7.93 -4.22
C SER A 928 1.63 -9.30 -3.92
N ILE A 929 2.58 -9.77 -4.75
CA ILE A 929 3.29 -11.05 -4.57
C ILE A 929 4.78 -10.77 -4.32
N ARG A 930 5.10 -9.86 -3.38
CA ARG A 930 6.49 -9.65 -2.92
C ARG A 930 6.97 -10.68 -1.88
N TRP A 931 6.20 -11.73 -1.59
CA TRP A 931 6.46 -12.66 -0.47
C TRP A 931 7.29 -13.91 -0.80
N ASP A 932 7.71 -14.17 -2.04
CA ASP A 932 8.65 -15.28 -2.32
C ASP A 932 9.58 -14.98 -3.51
N MET A 933 10.79 -14.48 -3.23
CA MET A 933 11.94 -14.62 -4.14
C MET A 933 12.38 -16.09 -4.33
N ALA A 934 11.61 -17.06 -3.84
CA ALA A 934 11.88 -18.49 -3.88
C ALA A 934 11.20 -19.23 -5.05
N MET A 935 10.39 -18.58 -5.88
CA MET A 935 9.43 -19.28 -6.77
C MET A 935 10.00 -19.90 -8.07
N ARG A 936 11.31 -20.18 -8.23
CA ARG A 936 11.89 -20.61 -9.53
C ARG A 936 12.85 -21.79 -9.41
N PRO A 937 12.97 -22.65 -10.44
CA PRO A 937 13.89 -23.78 -10.41
C PRO A 937 15.33 -23.27 -10.42
N ASP A 938 16.11 -23.76 -9.46
CA ASP A 938 17.51 -23.38 -9.29
C ASP A 938 18.39 -24.03 -10.38
N PHE A 939 19.47 -23.32 -10.73
CA PHE A 939 20.55 -23.86 -11.54
C PHE A 939 21.30 -24.92 -10.73
N SER A 940 21.44 -26.12 -11.28
CA SER A 940 22.05 -27.28 -10.64
C SER A 940 23.54 -27.39 -10.97
N ILE A 941 23.94 -27.03 -12.20
CA ILE A 941 25.33 -27.12 -12.68
C ILE A 941 25.73 -25.87 -13.46
N VAL A 942 27.04 -25.60 -13.55
CA VAL A 942 27.60 -24.41 -14.20
C VAL A 942 27.16 -24.32 -15.66
N LEU A 943 27.05 -25.45 -16.36
CA LEU A 943 26.55 -25.51 -17.73
C LEU A 943 25.20 -24.81 -17.92
N GLU A 944 24.25 -25.00 -16.98
CA GLU A 944 22.91 -24.38 -17.06
C GLU A 944 22.99 -22.85 -16.94
N LEU A 945 23.87 -22.33 -16.07
CA LEU A 945 24.10 -20.89 -15.91
C LEU A 945 24.78 -20.28 -17.14
N MET A 946 25.76 -20.98 -17.69
CA MET A 946 26.50 -20.51 -18.86
C MET A 946 25.60 -20.49 -20.10
N GLU A 947 24.73 -21.49 -20.29
CA GLU A 947 23.72 -21.51 -21.34
C GLU A 947 22.64 -20.42 -21.15
N TYR A 948 22.24 -20.14 -19.91
CA TYR A 948 21.36 -19.01 -19.61
C TYR A 948 22.00 -17.66 -19.98
N ALA A 949 23.24 -17.40 -19.55
CA ALA A 949 23.94 -16.16 -19.90
C ALA A 949 24.17 -16.03 -21.41
N LYS A 950 24.54 -17.13 -22.06
CA LYS A 950 24.70 -17.20 -23.50
C LYS A 950 23.43 -16.77 -24.23
N ALA A 951 22.27 -17.33 -23.87
CA ALA A 951 21.01 -17.01 -24.52
C ALA A 951 20.68 -15.50 -24.47
N TRP A 952 20.93 -14.84 -23.33
CA TRP A 952 20.65 -13.40 -23.22
C TRP A 952 21.67 -12.52 -23.96
N LEU A 953 22.93 -12.93 -24.03
CA LEU A 953 23.94 -12.23 -24.83
C LEU A 953 23.68 -12.41 -26.33
N GLU A 954 23.25 -13.61 -26.75
CA GLU A 954 22.84 -13.91 -28.12
C GLU A 954 21.64 -13.06 -28.53
N VAL A 955 20.58 -12.96 -27.71
CA VAL A 955 19.43 -12.13 -28.07
C VAL A 955 19.77 -10.65 -28.09
N LEU A 956 20.66 -10.19 -27.20
CA LEU A 956 21.13 -8.80 -27.22
C LEU A 956 21.86 -8.48 -28.52
N GLU A 957 22.78 -9.36 -28.96
CA GLU A 957 23.45 -9.19 -30.25
C GLU A 957 22.44 -9.21 -31.40
N PHE A 958 21.53 -10.19 -31.42
CA PHE A 958 20.49 -10.30 -32.44
C PHE A 958 19.64 -9.03 -32.54
N LEU A 959 19.20 -8.47 -31.41
CA LEU A 959 18.42 -7.24 -31.38
C LEU A 959 19.23 -6.06 -31.92
N HIS A 960 20.48 -5.89 -31.48
CA HIS A 960 21.34 -4.78 -31.90
C HIS A 960 21.69 -4.85 -33.39
N GLU A 961 21.97 -6.04 -33.93
CA GLU A 961 22.17 -6.25 -35.37
C GLU A 961 20.93 -5.94 -36.20
N ASN A 962 19.74 -6.06 -35.61
CA ASN A 962 18.49 -5.70 -36.23
C ASN A 962 18.03 -4.27 -35.92
N HIS A 963 18.91 -3.44 -35.35
CA HIS A 963 18.68 -2.04 -34.99
C HIS A 963 17.55 -1.86 -33.96
N ILE A 964 17.48 -2.77 -32.99
CA ILE A 964 16.52 -2.75 -31.89
C ILE A 964 17.27 -2.49 -30.58
N ALA A 965 16.92 -1.43 -29.88
CA ALA A 965 17.33 -1.20 -28.50
C ALA A 965 16.19 -1.57 -27.56
N HIS A 966 16.42 -2.48 -26.61
CA HIS A 966 15.37 -3.07 -25.78
C HIS A 966 14.87 -2.12 -24.69
N GLN A 967 15.78 -1.40 -24.05
CA GLN A 967 15.60 -0.41 -22.98
C GLN A 967 14.98 -0.90 -21.66
N ASP A 968 14.68 -2.20 -21.52
CA ASP A 968 14.04 -2.76 -20.33
C ASP A 968 14.50 -4.19 -19.98
N PHE A 969 15.81 -4.47 -20.00
CA PHE A 969 16.34 -5.78 -19.60
C PHE A 969 16.21 -5.99 -18.09
N THR A 970 15.22 -6.81 -17.68
CA THR A 970 14.96 -7.14 -16.27
C THR A 970 14.60 -8.62 -16.08
N ASP A 971 14.71 -9.12 -14.85
CA ASP A 971 14.14 -10.42 -14.44
C ASP A 971 12.62 -10.48 -14.73
N GLY A 972 11.96 -9.32 -14.76
CA GLY A 972 10.54 -9.19 -15.04
C GLY A 972 10.16 -9.56 -16.47
N ASN A 973 11.08 -9.40 -17.44
CA ASN A 973 10.83 -9.50 -18.89
C ASN A 973 11.41 -10.76 -19.56
N THR A 974 12.03 -11.64 -18.78
CA THR A 974 12.67 -12.88 -19.24
C THR A 974 11.85 -14.10 -18.83
N GLY A 975 11.73 -15.10 -19.70
CA GLY A 975 10.94 -16.30 -19.44
C GLY A 975 11.59 -17.59 -19.96
N MET A 976 11.08 -18.74 -19.50
CA MET A 976 11.48 -20.07 -19.95
C MET A 976 10.27 -20.93 -20.34
N ASN A 977 10.48 -21.88 -21.26
CA ASN A 977 9.46 -22.78 -21.81
C ASN A 977 9.01 -23.90 -20.85
N VAL A 978 8.73 -23.60 -19.59
CA VAL A 978 8.10 -24.50 -18.62
C VAL A 978 7.01 -23.78 -17.83
N TYR A 979 6.01 -24.50 -17.31
CA TYR A 979 5.00 -23.93 -16.41
C TYR A 979 4.41 -25.01 -15.46
N GLY A 980 3.85 -24.58 -14.32
CA GLY A 980 3.40 -25.47 -13.23
C GLY A 980 3.06 -24.70 -11.95
N ALA A 981 2.54 -25.39 -10.93
CA ALA A 981 2.24 -24.79 -9.62
C ALA A 981 3.52 -24.48 -8.82
N ASP A 982 3.47 -23.47 -7.96
CA ASP A 982 4.65 -22.95 -7.26
C ASP A 982 5.38 -24.00 -6.43
N ASP A 983 4.65 -24.85 -5.72
CA ASP A 983 5.17 -25.95 -4.89
C ASP A 983 5.90 -27.03 -5.71
N GLN A 984 5.53 -27.18 -6.98
CA GLN A 984 6.11 -28.18 -7.90
C GLN A 984 7.36 -27.67 -8.63
N ILE A 985 7.46 -26.36 -8.84
CA ILE A 985 8.58 -25.73 -9.56
C ILE A 985 9.73 -25.41 -8.60
N ARG A 986 9.41 -24.96 -7.38
CA ARG A 986 10.33 -24.33 -6.42
C ARG A 986 11.56 -25.16 -6.02
N PHE A 987 11.48 -26.49 -6.10
CA PHE A 987 12.56 -27.37 -5.62
C PHE A 987 12.97 -28.47 -6.61
N ARG A 988 12.42 -28.47 -7.83
CA ARG A 988 12.68 -29.54 -8.79
C ARG A 988 14.00 -29.28 -9.53
N LYS A 989 15.03 -30.04 -9.17
CA LYS A 989 16.33 -30.06 -9.87
C LYS A 989 16.18 -30.57 -11.31
N GLY A 990 17.06 -30.11 -12.18
CA GLY A 990 17.11 -30.54 -13.59
C GLY A 990 16.07 -29.92 -14.50
N LEU A 991 15.23 -29.00 -14.01
CA LEU A 991 14.28 -28.26 -14.85
C LEU A 991 14.94 -27.28 -15.83
N ARG A 992 16.24 -26.96 -15.64
CA ARG A 992 17.04 -26.09 -16.52
C ARG A 992 17.99 -26.84 -17.44
N ASN A 993 17.72 -28.13 -17.71
CA ASN A 993 18.49 -28.91 -18.66
C ASN A 993 18.59 -28.17 -20.02
N PRO A 994 19.80 -27.82 -20.51
CA PRO A 994 19.96 -27.06 -21.76
C PRO A 994 19.41 -27.76 -23.01
N GLU A 995 19.32 -29.09 -23.00
CA GLU A 995 18.72 -29.83 -24.12
C GLU A 995 17.21 -29.59 -24.24
N GLU A 996 16.54 -29.34 -23.11
CA GLU A 996 15.08 -29.19 -23.02
C GLU A 996 14.61 -27.72 -22.88
N VAL A 997 15.38 -26.89 -22.18
CA VAL A 997 14.98 -25.52 -21.85
C VAL A 997 15.34 -24.55 -22.95
N ARG A 998 14.40 -23.67 -23.26
CA ARG A 998 14.57 -22.50 -24.11
C ARG A 998 14.15 -21.27 -23.33
N TYR A 999 14.97 -20.24 -23.43
CA TYR A 999 14.73 -18.92 -22.86
C TYR A 999 14.11 -18.01 -23.91
N ALA A 1000 13.27 -17.07 -23.48
CA ALA A 1000 12.72 -16.08 -24.38
C ALA A 1000 12.46 -14.74 -23.66
N LEU A 1001 12.76 -13.64 -24.37
CA LEU A 1001 12.45 -12.27 -24.00
C LEU A 1001 11.03 -11.93 -24.44
N TYR A 1002 10.15 -11.53 -23.51
CA TYR A 1002 8.70 -11.48 -23.79
C TYR A 1002 8.08 -10.09 -23.90
N ASP A 1003 8.71 -9.04 -23.38
CA ASP A 1003 8.12 -7.69 -23.36
C ASP A 1003 8.97 -6.68 -24.14
N PHE A 1004 8.39 -6.04 -25.15
CA PHE A 1004 9.07 -5.02 -25.97
C PHE A 1004 8.38 -3.65 -25.87
N GLY A 1005 7.52 -3.43 -24.87
CA GLY A 1005 6.74 -2.19 -24.73
C GLY A 1005 7.59 -0.92 -24.63
N HIS A 1006 8.80 -1.03 -24.07
CA HIS A 1006 9.75 0.08 -23.97
C HIS A 1006 10.77 0.15 -25.12
N SER A 1007 10.80 -0.85 -26.02
CA SER A 1007 11.85 -0.96 -27.03
C SER A 1007 11.76 0.10 -28.13
N LEU A 1008 12.92 0.47 -28.68
CA LEU A 1008 13.07 1.37 -29.81
C LEU A 1008 13.51 0.57 -31.04
N LEU A 1009 12.80 0.78 -32.15
CA LEU A 1009 13.15 0.24 -33.45
C LEU A 1009 13.62 1.38 -34.35
N TYR A 1010 14.82 1.24 -34.92
CA TYR A 1010 15.39 2.20 -35.87
C TYR A 1010 15.26 1.63 -37.30
N GLU A 1011 14.18 2.00 -37.99
CA GLU A 1011 13.80 1.42 -39.30
C GLU A 1011 14.65 1.94 -40.47
N GLU A 1012 15.07 3.21 -40.41
CA GLU A 1012 15.84 3.89 -41.46
C GLU A 1012 17.06 4.55 -40.83
N LEU A 1013 18.12 3.78 -40.62
CA LEU A 1013 19.44 4.38 -40.41
C LEU A 1013 19.95 4.85 -41.76
N GLU A 1014 20.24 6.15 -41.91
CA GLU A 1014 20.90 6.63 -43.13
C GLU A 1014 22.20 5.83 -43.36
N GLU A 1015 22.50 5.55 -44.63
CA GLU A 1015 23.65 4.74 -45.02
C GLU A 1015 24.94 5.33 -44.43
N GLY A 1016 25.50 4.66 -43.41
CA GLY A 1016 26.71 5.11 -42.70
C GLY A 1016 26.51 5.62 -41.26
N ILE A 1017 25.30 5.68 -40.72
CA ILE A 1017 25.07 5.99 -39.29
C ILE A 1017 25.43 4.77 -38.43
N ASP A 1018 26.41 4.95 -37.55
CA ASP A 1018 26.77 3.98 -36.51
C ASP A 1018 25.73 4.01 -35.37
N ILE A 1019 25.08 2.87 -35.08
CA ILE A 1019 24.13 2.74 -33.97
C ILE A 1019 24.75 3.13 -32.63
N HIS A 1020 26.08 3.02 -32.50
CA HIS A 1020 26.83 3.41 -31.31
C HIS A 1020 27.07 4.93 -31.19
N SER A 1021 26.70 5.72 -32.20
CA SER A 1021 26.72 7.20 -32.18
C SER A 1021 25.36 7.83 -31.82
N ILE A 1022 24.29 7.04 -31.81
CA ILE A 1022 22.93 7.51 -31.51
C ILE A 1022 22.86 7.96 -30.06
N LYS A 1023 22.21 9.10 -29.80
CA LYS A 1023 21.89 9.58 -28.45
C LYS A 1023 20.39 9.81 -28.30
N THR A 1024 19.84 9.50 -27.13
CA THR A 1024 18.43 9.74 -26.79
C THR A 1024 18.31 10.37 -25.40
N GLU A 1025 17.30 11.22 -25.22
CA GLU A 1025 16.96 11.88 -23.94
C GLU A 1025 15.80 11.18 -23.22
N ARG A 1026 15.34 10.02 -23.72
CA ARG A 1026 14.22 9.30 -23.12
C ARG A 1026 14.56 8.85 -21.70
N LEU A 1027 13.73 9.26 -20.74
CA LEU A 1027 13.82 8.82 -19.36
C LEU A 1027 13.76 7.28 -19.29
N ILE A 1028 14.79 6.66 -18.73
CA ILE A 1028 14.84 5.22 -18.45
C ILE A 1028 15.22 4.98 -17.01
N ILE A 1029 14.64 3.93 -16.42
CA ILE A 1029 14.89 3.53 -15.03
C ILE A 1029 15.89 2.39 -15.06
N PHE A 1030 17.10 2.63 -14.57
CA PHE A 1030 18.05 1.55 -14.35
C PHE A 1030 17.65 0.78 -13.09
N HIS A 1031 17.09 -0.42 -13.26
CA HIS A 1031 16.82 -1.30 -12.12
C HIS A 1031 18.10 -1.69 -11.35
N HIS A 1032 19.25 -1.63 -12.04
CA HIS A 1032 20.58 -1.99 -11.52
C HIS A 1032 21.64 -0.97 -11.99
N GLY A 1033 21.70 0.21 -11.37
CA GLY A 1033 22.69 1.25 -11.68
C GLY A 1033 22.15 2.67 -11.53
N ALA A 1034 22.97 3.68 -11.80
CA ALA A 1034 22.53 5.07 -11.91
C ALA A 1034 21.99 5.34 -13.31
N SER A 1035 20.82 5.99 -13.39
CA SER A 1035 20.31 6.49 -14.67
C SER A 1035 21.23 7.60 -15.21
N PRO A 1036 21.42 7.71 -16.53
CA PRO A 1036 22.27 8.75 -17.12
C PRO A 1036 21.67 10.14 -16.91
N ASP A 1037 22.51 11.11 -16.54
CA ASP A 1037 22.13 12.52 -16.28
C ASP A 1037 21.99 13.37 -17.56
N GLY A 1038 21.76 12.74 -18.72
CA GLY A 1038 21.69 13.41 -20.03
C GLY A 1038 21.52 12.45 -21.21
N PRO A 1039 21.69 12.94 -22.46
CA PRO A 1039 21.58 12.11 -23.65
C PRO A 1039 22.55 10.92 -23.63
N TYR A 1040 22.05 9.71 -23.83
CA TYR A 1040 22.83 8.47 -23.77
C TYR A 1040 22.59 7.58 -25.00
N ASN A 1041 23.49 6.64 -25.26
CA ASN A 1041 23.32 5.66 -26.32
C ASN A 1041 22.45 4.49 -25.85
N PRO A 1042 21.29 4.23 -26.49
CA PRO A 1042 20.34 3.23 -26.01
C PRO A 1042 20.84 1.79 -26.16
N PHE A 1043 21.72 1.51 -27.13
CA PHE A 1043 22.34 0.20 -27.30
C PHE A 1043 23.40 -0.05 -26.22
N LYS A 1044 24.23 0.95 -25.88
CA LYS A 1044 25.18 0.85 -24.76
C LYS A 1044 24.49 0.76 -23.40
N ALA A 1045 23.33 1.40 -23.25
CA ALA A 1045 22.49 1.23 -22.07
C ALA A 1045 21.99 -0.21 -21.94
N ASP A 1046 21.50 -0.85 -23.02
CA ASP A 1046 21.10 -2.26 -22.98
C ASP A 1046 22.24 -3.19 -22.54
N VAL A 1047 23.47 -2.95 -23.01
CA VAL A 1047 24.66 -3.71 -22.60
C VAL A 1047 24.88 -3.59 -21.08
N ALA A 1048 24.77 -2.39 -20.52
CA ALA A 1048 24.92 -2.17 -19.08
C ALA A 1048 23.77 -2.82 -18.28
N MET A 1049 22.52 -2.69 -18.74
CA MET A 1049 21.34 -3.29 -18.10
C MET A 1049 21.43 -4.82 -18.07
N LEU A 1050 21.74 -5.43 -19.21
CA LEU A 1050 21.95 -6.88 -19.28
C LEU A 1050 23.17 -7.30 -18.46
N GLY A 1051 24.24 -6.52 -18.46
CA GLY A 1051 25.43 -6.74 -17.62
C GLY A 1051 25.07 -6.80 -16.13
N GLY A 1052 24.23 -5.89 -15.65
CA GLY A 1052 23.72 -5.90 -14.27
C GLY A 1052 22.82 -7.10 -13.96
N LEU A 1053 21.95 -7.46 -14.89
CA LEU A 1053 21.08 -8.64 -14.75
C LEU A 1053 21.88 -9.94 -14.70
N LEU A 1054 22.83 -10.13 -15.61
CA LEU A 1054 23.68 -11.33 -15.66
C LEU A 1054 24.66 -11.38 -14.50
N GLU A 1055 25.21 -10.24 -14.07
CA GLU A 1055 26.04 -10.18 -12.87
C GLU A 1055 25.26 -10.71 -11.66
N LEU A 1056 24.05 -10.20 -11.44
CA LEU A 1056 23.17 -10.64 -10.36
C LEU A 1056 22.90 -12.15 -10.42
N ARG A 1057 22.78 -12.73 -11.61
CA ARG A 1057 22.37 -14.14 -11.77
C ARG A 1057 23.53 -15.12 -11.89
N VAL A 1058 24.70 -14.69 -12.34
CA VAL A 1058 25.78 -15.60 -12.79
C VAL A 1058 27.11 -15.33 -12.09
N ARG A 1059 27.38 -14.11 -11.60
CA ARG A 1059 28.69 -13.80 -10.99
C ARG A 1059 29.02 -14.67 -9.76
N HIS A 1060 28.02 -15.26 -9.11
CA HIS A 1060 28.22 -16.12 -7.95
C HIS A 1060 29.01 -17.42 -8.22
N ILE A 1061 29.25 -17.79 -9.49
CA ILE A 1061 30.15 -18.88 -9.90
C ILE A 1061 31.56 -18.40 -10.30
N GLU A 1062 31.93 -17.15 -10.01
CA GLU A 1062 33.26 -16.59 -10.34
C GLU A 1062 34.41 -17.37 -9.68
N ASN A 1063 34.16 -18.08 -8.58
CA ASN A 1063 35.13 -18.98 -7.96
C ASN A 1063 35.46 -20.22 -8.83
N ILE A 1064 34.61 -20.54 -9.81
CA ILE A 1064 34.80 -21.61 -10.79
C ILE A 1064 35.22 -21.01 -12.15
N VAL A 1065 34.67 -19.85 -12.50
CA VAL A 1065 34.92 -19.11 -13.74
C VAL A 1065 35.38 -17.68 -13.42
N ALA A 1066 36.68 -17.52 -13.12
CA ALA A 1066 37.25 -16.27 -12.60
C ALA A 1066 37.05 -15.05 -13.51
N ASP A 1067 36.95 -15.26 -14.82
CA ASP A 1067 36.82 -14.16 -15.81
C ASP A 1067 35.44 -13.49 -15.82
N LEU A 1068 34.43 -14.03 -15.13
CA LEU A 1068 33.07 -13.46 -15.11
C LEU A 1068 32.98 -12.10 -14.40
N GLY A 1069 33.70 -11.91 -13.29
CA GLY A 1069 33.69 -10.65 -12.55
C GLY A 1069 34.17 -9.46 -13.42
N PRO A 1070 35.39 -9.53 -13.97
CA PRO A 1070 35.89 -8.52 -14.91
C PRO A 1070 35.02 -8.35 -16.15
N PHE A 1071 34.42 -9.42 -16.65
CA PHE A 1071 33.51 -9.36 -17.80
C PHE A 1071 32.27 -8.50 -17.52
N PHE A 1072 31.60 -8.70 -16.38
CA PHE A 1072 30.43 -7.89 -16.03
C PHE A 1072 30.77 -6.44 -15.66
N GLU A 1073 31.94 -6.20 -15.06
CA GLU A 1073 32.46 -4.85 -14.82
C GLU A 1073 32.68 -4.10 -16.14
N TRP A 1074 33.26 -4.76 -17.14
CA TRP A 1074 33.45 -4.19 -18.47
C TRP A 1074 32.12 -3.84 -19.18
N MET A 1075 31.10 -4.71 -19.08
CA MET A 1075 29.76 -4.43 -19.63
C MET A 1075 29.08 -3.20 -18.99
N LYS A 1076 29.39 -2.92 -17.72
CA LYS A 1076 28.76 -1.86 -16.92
C LYS A 1076 29.67 -0.65 -16.67
N ASP A 1077 30.73 -0.47 -17.46
CA ASP A 1077 31.66 0.64 -17.28
C ASP A 1077 30.91 1.98 -17.16
N GLU A 1078 31.30 2.84 -16.23
CA GLU A 1078 30.61 4.12 -16.01
C GLU A 1078 30.72 5.02 -17.26
N GLU A 1079 31.84 4.93 -17.98
CA GLU A 1079 32.04 5.61 -19.24
C GLU A 1079 31.42 4.80 -20.39
N GLU A 1080 30.38 5.36 -21.02
CA GLU A 1080 29.64 4.73 -22.11
C GLU A 1080 30.56 4.23 -23.25
N GLU A 1081 31.64 4.96 -23.51
CA GLU A 1081 32.55 4.73 -24.63
C GLU A 1081 33.50 3.56 -24.36
N LYS A 1082 33.69 3.19 -23.09
CA LYS A 1082 34.49 2.03 -22.66
C LYS A 1082 33.69 0.74 -22.66
N ARG A 1083 32.35 0.82 -22.62
CA ARG A 1083 31.48 -0.37 -22.64
C ARG A 1083 31.63 -1.13 -23.95
N PRO A 1084 31.55 -2.46 -23.95
CA PRO A 1084 31.52 -3.26 -25.18
C PRO A 1084 30.29 -2.96 -26.05
N THR A 1085 30.35 -3.36 -27.30
CA THR A 1085 29.16 -3.63 -28.12
C THR A 1085 28.57 -4.99 -27.74
N ALA A 1086 27.30 -5.26 -28.07
CA ALA A 1086 26.69 -6.57 -27.81
C ALA A 1086 27.48 -7.72 -28.46
N ARG A 1087 27.96 -7.54 -29.70
CA ARG A 1087 28.83 -8.49 -30.40
C ARG A 1087 30.13 -8.74 -29.65
N GLN A 1088 30.81 -7.68 -29.19
CA GLN A 1088 32.05 -7.81 -28.41
C GLN A 1088 31.81 -8.53 -27.07
N ALA A 1089 30.70 -8.23 -26.40
CA ALA A 1089 30.33 -8.90 -25.15
C ALA A 1089 30.05 -10.39 -25.37
N LEU A 1090 29.26 -10.74 -26.40
CA LEU A 1090 28.99 -12.14 -26.76
C LEU A 1090 30.28 -12.89 -27.14
N GLN A 1091 31.13 -12.30 -27.99
CA GLN A 1091 32.39 -12.93 -28.40
C GLN A 1091 33.28 -13.19 -27.18
N ARG A 1092 33.44 -12.21 -26.29
CA ARG A 1092 34.24 -12.37 -25.07
C ARG A 1092 33.66 -13.44 -24.15
N PHE A 1093 32.34 -13.50 -24.02
CA PHE A 1093 31.68 -14.55 -23.24
C PHE A 1093 31.87 -15.94 -23.85
N LEU A 1094 31.82 -16.09 -25.18
CA LEU A 1094 32.07 -17.35 -25.87
C LEU A 1094 33.52 -17.82 -25.71
N GLU A 1095 34.50 -16.91 -25.66
CA GLU A 1095 35.89 -17.22 -25.31
C GLU A 1095 36.01 -17.78 -23.89
N ILE A 1096 35.34 -17.12 -22.92
CA ILE A 1096 35.28 -17.59 -21.53
C ILE A 1096 34.62 -18.96 -21.48
N TYR A 1097 33.48 -19.14 -22.16
CA TYR A 1097 32.77 -20.42 -22.23
C TYR A 1097 33.68 -21.52 -22.80
N ALA A 1098 34.31 -21.29 -23.96
CA ALA A 1098 35.15 -22.28 -24.63
C ALA A 1098 36.42 -22.66 -23.84
N SER A 1099 36.83 -21.83 -22.89
CA SER A 1099 37.96 -22.11 -22.00
C SER A 1099 37.64 -23.10 -20.87
N LEU A 1100 36.36 -23.37 -20.61
CA LEU A 1100 35.92 -24.22 -19.49
C LEU A 1100 36.09 -25.71 -19.80
N SER A 1101 36.65 -26.45 -18.85
CA SER A 1101 36.74 -27.91 -18.93
C SER A 1101 35.38 -28.58 -18.72
N PRO A 1102 35.18 -29.82 -19.21
CA PRO A 1102 33.97 -30.59 -18.93
C PRO A 1102 33.67 -30.72 -17.42
N GLU A 1103 34.71 -30.82 -16.58
CA GLU A 1103 34.56 -30.87 -15.12
C GLU A 1103 34.07 -29.54 -14.54
N GLN A 1104 34.52 -28.40 -15.07
CA GLN A 1104 34.03 -27.08 -14.65
C GLN A 1104 32.57 -26.88 -15.06
N LEU A 1105 32.19 -27.28 -16.27
CA LEU A 1105 30.80 -27.19 -16.75
C LEU A 1105 29.84 -28.09 -15.95
N GLN A 1106 30.30 -29.28 -15.55
CA GLN A 1106 29.53 -30.21 -14.73
C GLN A 1106 29.62 -29.92 -13.22
N ALA A 1107 30.34 -28.87 -12.81
CA ALA A 1107 30.46 -28.52 -11.41
C ALA A 1107 29.09 -28.08 -10.85
N GLU A 1108 28.74 -28.61 -9.68
CA GLU A 1108 27.51 -28.24 -8.99
C GLU A 1108 27.53 -26.76 -8.60
N VAL A 1109 26.47 -26.05 -8.97
CA VAL A 1109 26.22 -24.66 -8.57
C VAL A 1109 25.66 -24.70 -7.16
N THR A 1110 26.40 -24.10 -6.23
CA THR A 1110 25.99 -24.09 -4.83
C THR A 1110 25.32 -22.78 -4.40
N GLY A 1111 25.45 -21.69 -5.18
CA GLY A 1111 24.92 -20.35 -4.88
C GLY A 1111 23.64 -20.02 -5.66
N SER A 1112 22.96 -18.91 -5.36
CA SER A 1112 21.70 -18.54 -6.02
C SER A 1112 21.71 -17.20 -6.76
N ARG A 1113 22.35 -16.14 -6.22
CA ARG A 1113 22.50 -14.82 -6.88
C ARG A 1113 23.75 -14.09 -6.38
N TRP A 1114 24.18 -13.00 -7.01
CA TRP A 1114 25.25 -12.09 -6.58
C TRP A 1114 24.68 -10.72 -6.28
N LYS A 1115 25.02 -10.08 -5.14
CA LYS A 1115 24.59 -8.69 -4.84
C LYS A 1115 25.58 -8.01 -3.90
N ASN A 1116 25.91 -6.75 -4.15
CA ASN A 1116 26.79 -5.93 -3.30
C ASN A 1116 28.18 -6.55 -3.00
N GLY A 1117 28.77 -7.27 -3.97
CA GLY A 1117 30.10 -7.87 -3.82
C GLY A 1117 30.13 -9.23 -3.12
N GLU A 1118 28.97 -9.86 -2.87
CA GLU A 1118 28.89 -11.19 -2.27
C GLU A 1118 27.95 -12.13 -3.04
N SER A 1119 28.33 -13.41 -3.12
CA SER A 1119 27.43 -14.50 -3.54
C SER A 1119 26.37 -14.72 -2.45
N ILE A 1120 25.11 -14.54 -2.80
CA ILE A 1120 23.94 -14.90 -2.00
C ILE A 1120 23.65 -16.40 -2.23
N TRP A 1121 23.46 -17.13 -1.12
CA TRP A 1121 23.21 -18.57 -1.11
C TRP A 1121 21.75 -18.82 -0.67
N ARG A 1122 21.02 -19.71 -1.36
CA ARG A 1122 19.70 -20.18 -0.89
C ARG A 1122 19.86 -21.30 0.13
N VAL A 1123 18.89 -21.31 1.05
CA VAL A 1123 18.50 -22.41 1.93
C VAL A 1123 17.83 -23.48 1.11
N ILE A 1124 18.33 -24.70 1.13
CA ILE A 1124 17.56 -25.85 0.66
C ILE A 1124 16.95 -26.46 1.92
N PRO A 1125 15.63 -26.33 2.18
CA PRO A 1125 14.98 -27.14 3.20
C PRO A 1125 15.23 -28.60 2.84
N LYS A 1126 15.79 -29.38 3.77
CA LYS A 1126 15.89 -30.83 3.56
C LYS A 1126 14.51 -31.39 3.26
N GLU A 1127 14.39 -32.09 2.14
CA GLU A 1127 13.25 -32.93 1.78
C GLU A 1127 12.85 -33.76 3.01
N ARG A 1128 11.56 -33.67 3.38
CA ARG A 1128 10.92 -34.68 4.21
C ARG A 1128 10.71 -35.89 3.29
N ASP A 1129 11.58 -36.88 3.40
CA ASP A 1129 11.23 -38.25 3.02
C ASP A 1129 10.02 -38.67 3.86
N GLY A 1130 8.90 -38.91 3.18
CA GLY A 1130 7.62 -39.36 3.71
C GLY A 1130 6.65 -39.64 2.59
#